data_AF-A0A2S7NT76-F1
#
_entry.id   AF-A0A2S7NT76-F1
#
_cell.length_a   1.000
_cell.length_b   1.000
_cell.length_c   1.000
_cell.angle_alpha   90.00
_cell.angle_beta   90.00
_cell.angle_gamma   90.00
#
_symmetry.space_group_name_H-M   'P 1'
#
loop_
_entity.id
_entity.type
_entity.pdbx_description
1 polymer ?
#
loop_
_entity_poly.entity_id
_entity_poly.type
_entity_poly.pdbx_seq_one_letter_code
_entity_poly.pdbx_strand_id
1 'polypeptide(L)'
;MRYCDFALLYLLISSAIFVSARSNVKAEKTPIVFLEESKVSYHGVLSGTVEHFHNVKFAEDTSGENRFAPPKPFTPPAGTVIDASLPGPACPQLTDAMPPFFSQIEEISEDCLNLHIARPANLDISSSSNLPVVVWIHGGGVVKGSNSDPHFDPDRVIDLSVADGKPIIYVAINYRLSIFGFARLPILKDAKSLNVGMRDQRAALEWVRDNIQSFGGDPTRITAYGLSAGGTFISLQTMAYGGDSGAPFQQAWVMSGPPGTALNITSDATEHHTRAVAQKIGCGGLEDPGMLACLRKLSMQELIGSAMEYSIANHPPAGLFTFIPSVDEDFIPDRQSNLMRMGKFVRGIRMILGWTQDDGAMNAGPGHLIATEEDMILPIKQFSHALSSQQFTKLFSLYTPSDFEEEKFNYDSNKDPADPEISVHYFRLSRILRDILFTCSSIDFGYHMVKHTQKDMEPDFSGVRLYDLNQSTLTPLWKGAGMPYVRVSHGSDTNYIFNGVCPELQLSREDQELSELFTRSLVNFAYTGHPLSQSKEQTQFEEWPESYGIVGAREDDEVPRELNIEVIGGPYGTGSVHLTEQADGGMTPEVEMMQQVLADPVHFGYMDSFHAYERRRQMEQEKLFERCAYINSLAETLDV
;
A
#
# COMPACT_ATOMS: atom_id res chain seq x y z
N MET A 1 -19.13 -2.05 -16.03
CA MET A 1 -19.78 -1.82 -14.72
C MET A 1 -21.17 -2.48 -14.65
N ARG A 2 -21.25 -3.82 -14.75
CA ARG A 2 -22.51 -4.58 -14.54
C ARG A 2 -22.34 -5.80 -13.64
N TYR A 3 -21.17 -6.01 -13.05
CA TYR A 3 -20.85 -7.26 -12.36
C TYR A 3 -21.02 -7.22 -10.83
N CYS A 4 -21.07 -6.06 -10.18
CA CYS A 4 -21.31 -5.96 -8.72
C CYS A 4 -22.58 -5.16 -8.32
N ASP A 5 -23.46 -4.82 -9.28
CA ASP A 5 -24.75 -4.13 -9.00
C ASP A 5 -25.97 -5.08 -8.92
N PHE A 6 -25.77 -6.40 -9.03
CA PHE A 6 -26.87 -7.38 -9.01
C PHE A 6 -26.97 -8.13 -7.69
N ALA A 7 -27.28 -7.40 -6.61
CA ALA A 7 -27.81 -7.98 -5.37
C ALA A 7 -28.99 -7.18 -4.80
N LEU A 8 -29.75 -6.46 -5.64
CA LEU A 8 -30.91 -5.66 -5.21
C LEU A 8 -32.23 -6.02 -5.90
N LEU A 9 -32.36 -7.23 -6.46
CA LEU A 9 -33.57 -7.64 -7.17
C LEU A 9 -34.19 -8.98 -6.73
N TYR A 10 -34.22 -9.29 -5.43
CA TYR A 10 -35.14 -10.30 -4.89
C TYR A 10 -35.49 -10.01 -3.43
N LEU A 11 -36.36 -9.03 -3.17
CA LEU A 11 -37.12 -8.95 -1.90
C LEU A 11 -38.28 -7.94 -1.98
N LEU A 12 -39.22 -8.18 -2.90
CA LEU A 12 -40.56 -7.60 -2.79
C LEU A 12 -41.59 -8.67 -3.17
N ILE A 13 -42.20 -9.27 -2.16
CA ILE A 13 -43.62 -9.58 -1.97
C ILE A 13 -43.70 -10.67 -0.88
N SER A 14 -43.83 -10.26 0.37
CA SER A 14 -44.67 -11.00 1.32
C SER A 14 -45.28 -10.01 2.31
N SER A 15 -46.60 -9.91 2.21
CA SER A 15 -47.52 -9.14 3.02
C SER A 15 -47.28 -9.24 4.53
N ALA A 16 -47.38 -8.09 5.19
CA ALA A 16 -47.31 -7.90 6.63
C ALA A 16 -48.32 -8.75 7.40
N ILE A 17 -47.82 -9.54 8.35
CA ILE A 17 -48.56 -9.96 9.55
C ILE A 17 -47.70 -9.53 10.73
N PHE A 18 -48.09 -8.43 11.37
CA PHE A 18 -47.50 -7.99 12.64
C PHE A 18 -47.91 -8.96 13.75
N VAL A 19 -47.02 -9.90 14.09
CA VAL A 19 -47.06 -10.57 15.39
C VAL A 19 -46.05 -9.86 16.28
N SER A 20 -46.55 -9.16 17.29
CA SER A 20 -45.76 -8.55 18.36
C SER A 20 -45.10 -9.66 19.19
N ALA A 21 -43.89 -10.07 18.78
CA ALA A 21 -42.97 -10.78 19.64
C ALA A 21 -42.11 -9.72 20.34
N ARG A 22 -42.38 -9.48 21.63
CA ARG A 22 -41.43 -8.78 22.50
C ARG A 22 -40.19 -9.66 22.64
N SER A 23 -39.22 -9.50 21.76
CA SER A 23 -37.86 -9.99 21.98
C SER A 23 -37.25 -9.15 23.11
N ASN A 24 -36.84 -9.83 24.19
CA ASN A 24 -35.94 -9.25 25.18
C ASN A 24 -34.59 -8.96 24.50
N VAL A 25 -34.46 -7.80 23.87
CA VAL A 25 -33.18 -7.25 23.44
C VAL A 25 -32.42 -6.93 24.73
N LYS A 26 -31.41 -7.73 25.07
CA LYS A 26 -30.40 -7.30 26.05
C LYS A 26 -29.88 -5.97 25.53
N ALA A 27 -29.95 -4.91 26.35
CA ALA A 27 -29.32 -3.65 26.01
C ALA A 27 -27.85 -3.93 25.66
N GLU A 28 -27.49 -3.70 24.41
CA GLU A 28 -26.13 -3.87 23.93
C GLU A 28 -25.24 -2.94 24.75
N LYS A 29 -24.27 -3.51 25.46
CA LYS A 29 -23.43 -2.72 26.35
C LYS A 29 -22.49 -1.90 25.48
N THR A 30 -22.66 -0.58 25.49
CA THR A 30 -21.74 0.35 24.81
C THR A 30 -20.30 0.08 25.27
N PRO A 31 -19.37 -0.25 24.36
CA PRO A 31 -17.97 -0.43 24.73
C PRO A 31 -17.37 0.93 25.11
N ILE A 32 -16.70 0.99 26.26
CA ILE A 32 -16.13 2.22 26.81
C ILE A 32 -14.66 2.00 27.08
N VAL A 33 -13.81 2.89 26.57
CA VAL A 33 -12.38 2.95 26.87
C VAL A 33 -12.09 4.27 27.55
N PHE A 34 -11.34 4.24 28.65
CA PHE A 34 -10.91 5.43 29.38
C PHE A 34 -9.39 5.56 29.29
N LEU A 35 -8.92 6.71 28.80
CA LEU A 35 -7.50 7.06 28.78
C LEU A 35 -7.16 7.71 30.11
N GLU A 36 -6.43 6.99 30.96
CA GLU A 36 -6.12 7.44 32.33
C GLU A 36 -5.35 8.77 32.37
N GLU A 37 -4.38 8.96 31.47
CA GLU A 37 -3.52 10.15 31.46
C GLU A 37 -4.29 11.43 31.08
N SER A 38 -5.09 11.37 30.01
CA SER A 38 -5.88 12.50 29.52
C SER A 38 -7.23 12.66 30.23
N LYS A 39 -7.68 11.62 30.94
CA LYS A 39 -9.00 11.51 31.57
C LYS A 39 -10.15 11.65 30.57
N VAL A 40 -9.99 11.07 29.39
CA VAL A 40 -10.98 11.09 28.30
C VAL A 40 -11.60 9.70 28.17
N SER A 41 -12.92 9.63 27.95
CA SER A 41 -13.58 8.37 27.63
C SER A 41 -14.07 8.35 26.18
N TYR A 42 -13.83 7.23 25.49
CA TYR A 42 -14.36 6.93 24.17
C TYR A 42 -15.49 5.92 24.28
N HIS A 43 -16.64 6.24 23.71
CA HIS A 43 -17.82 5.38 23.69
C HIS A 43 -17.99 4.84 22.28
N GLY A 44 -17.63 3.57 22.08
CA GLY A 44 -17.68 2.91 20.78
C GLY A 44 -19.03 2.24 20.49
N VAL A 45 -19.01 1.35 19.50
CA VAL A 45 -20.15 0.52 19.09
C VAL A 45 -19.74 -0.94 18.98
N LEU A 46 -20.65 -1.86 19.27
CA LEU A 46 -20.47 -3.29 19.01
C LEU A 46 -21.09 -3.61 17.64
N SER A 47 -20.32 -4.20 16.74
CA SER A 47 -20.80 -4.78 15.48
C SER A 47 -20.42 -6.26 15.46
N GLY A 48 -21.40 -7.16 15.45
CA GLY A 48 -21.15 -8.60 15.52
C GLY A 48 -20.30 -9.00 16.73
N THR A 49 -19.05 -9.39 16.47
CA THR A 49 -18.05 -9.85 17.45
C THR A 49 -16.91 -8.85 17.68
N VAL A 50 -17.03 -7.63 17.14
CA VAL A 50 -15.98 -6.60 17.14
C VAL A 50 -16.48 -5.30 17.77
N GLU A 51 -15.68 -4.75 18.68
CA GLU A 51 -15.88 -3.40 19.21
C GLU A 51 -15.14 -2.39 18.33
N HIS A 52 -15.86 -1.37 17.86
CA HIS A 52 -15.31 -0.28 17.05
C HIS A 52 -15.32 1.03 17.82
N PHE A 53 -14.23 1.76 17.71
CA PHE A 53 -14.06 3.13 18.18
C PHE A 53 -13.63 3.98 16.99
N HIS A 54 -14.62 4.59 16.36
CA HIS A 54 -14.44 5.48 15.22
C HIS A 54 -14.13 6.91 15.66
N ASN A 55 -13.70 7.75 14.72
CA ASN A 55 -13.51 9.19 14.90
C ASN A 55 -12.65 9.56 16.13
N VAL A 56 -11.69 8.71 16.49
CA VAL A 56 -10.77 8.96 17.61
C VAL A 56 -9.74 9.99 17.14
N LYS A 57 -9.92 11.25 17.53
CA LYS A 57 -9.05 12.35 17.07
C LYS A 57 -7.64 12.26 17.64
N PHE A 58 -6.65 12.29 16.75
CA PHE A 58 -5.24 12.39 17.14
C PHE A 58 -4.67 13.81 16.98
N ALA A 59 -5.34 14.66 16.19
CA ALA A 59 -4.94 16.05 15.98
C ALA A 59 -6.12 17.01 15.80
N GLU A 60 -5.86 18.30 16.00
CA GLU A 60 -6.83 19.39 15.84
C GLU A 60 -7.28 19.59 14.38
N ASP A 61 -8.37 20.35 14.20
CA ASP A 61 -8.86 20.78 12.89
C ASP A 61 -7.75 21.49 12.09
N THR A 62 -7.60 21.08 10.83
CA THR A 62 -6.57 21.56 9.92
C THR A 62 -7.03 22.74 9.05
N SER A 63 -8.24 23.26 9.27
CA SER A 63 -8.79 24.40 8.54
C SER A 63 -8.15 25.75 8.91
N GLY A 64 -8.44 26.77 8.10
CA GLY A 64 -8.03 28.16 8.36
C GLY A 64 -6.50 28.33 8.47
N GLU A 65 -6.03 28.86 9.60
CA GLU A 65 -4.59 29.09 9.82
C GLU A 65 -3.78 27.80 10.00
N ASN A 66 -4.43 26.68 10.35
CA ASN A 66 -3.79 25.37 10.42
C ASN A 66 -3.66 24.72 9.03
N ARG A 67 -4.25 25.30 7.98
CA ARG A 67 -4.13 24.75 6.63
C ARG A 67 -2.69 24.87 6.14
N PHE A 68 -2.19 23.75 5.62
CA PHE A 68 -0.79 23.51 5.25
C PHE A 68 0.21 23.59 6.41
N ALA A 69 -0.24 23.56 7.67
CA ALA A 69 0.65 23.47 8.83
C ALA A 69 0.74 22.02 9.35
N PRO A 70 1.84 21.63 10.03
CA PRO A 70 1.93 20.35 10.73
C PRO A 70 0.76 20.15 11.71
N PRO A 71 0.34 18.89 11.94
CA PRO A 71 -0.76 18.58 12.85
C PRO A 71 -0.44 19.04 14.27
N LYS A 72 -1.45 19.57 14.96
CA LYS A 72 -1.37 19.90 16.39
C LYS A 72 -2.08 18.81 17.18
N PRO A 73 -1.50 18.28 18.27
CA PRO A 73 -2.15 17.25 19.07
C PRO A 73 -3.53 17.68 19.57
N PHE A 74 -4.52 16.79 19.47
CA PHE A 74 -5.85 17.05 20.02
C PHE A 74 -5.87 16.81 21.53
N THR A 75 -6.04 17.87 22.32
CA THR A 75 -6.07 17.78 23.80
C THR A 75 -7.42 18.26 24.36
N PRO A 76 -8.45 17.39 24.40
CA PRO A 76 -9.74 17.76 24.96
C PRO A 76 -9.63 17.96 26.49
N PRO A 77 -10.56 18.72 27.11
CA PRO A 77 -10.60 18.88 28.55
C PRO A 77 -10.71 17.54 29.30
N ALA A 78 -10.09 17.45 30.47
CA ALA A 78 -10.24 16.28 31.34
C ALA A 78 -11.73 16.04 31.69
N GLY A 79 -12.17 14.79 31.60
CA GLY A 79 -13.56 14.38 31.79
C GLY A 79 -14.43 14.47 30.53
N THR A 80 -13.86 14.85 29.38
CA THR A 80 -14.57 14.79 28.10
C THR A 80 -14.95 13.35 27.74
N VAL A 81 -16.19 13.18 27.31
CA VAL A 81 -16.71 11.95 26.72
C VAL A 81 -16.80 12.16 25.22
N ILE A 82 -16.14 11.31 24.43
CA ILE A 82 -16.15 11.32 22.98
C ILE A 82 -17.03 10.18 22.49
N ASP A 83 -18.01 10.52 21.67
CA ASP A 83 -18.79 9.53 20.93
C ASP A 83 -17.96 9.04 19.75
N ALA A 84 -17.62 7.75 19.80
CA ALA A 84 -16.81 7.03 18.83
C ALA A 84 -17.65 5.91 18.14
N SER A 85 -18.98 6.04 18.15
CA SER A 85 -19.89 5.04 17.58
C SER A 85 -20.11 5.16 16.07
N LEU A 86 -19.70 6.29 15.47
CA LEU A 86 -19.88 6.56 14.03
C LEU A 86 -18.56 6.99 13.37
N PRO A 87 -18.34 6.61 12.09
CA PRO A 87 -17.22 7.09 11.30
C PRO A 87 -17.06 8.62 11.35
N GLY A 88 -15.80 9.06 11.45
CA GLY A 88 -15.45 10.47 11.28
C GLY A 88 -15.31 10.82 9.80
N PRO A 89 -15.24 12.12 9.45
CA PRO A 89 -15.05 12.53 8.07
C PRO A 89 -13.67 12.09 7.55
N ALA A 90 -13.61 11.76 6.26
CA ALA A 90 -12.35 11.59 5.54
C ALA A 90 -11.71 12.95 5.23
N CYS A 91 -10.41 12.95 4.92
CA CYS A 91 -9.73 14.18 4.52
C CYS A 91 -10.19 14.69 3.14
N PRO A 92 -9.98 15.98 2.81
CA PRO A 92 -10.52 16.58 1.59
C PRO A 92 -10.07 15.85 0.31
N GLN A 93 -11.05 15.36 -0.46
CA GLN A 93 -10.88 14.60 -1.71
C GLN A 93 -12.18 14.58 -2.50
N LEU A 94 -12.20 13.98 -3.71
CA LEU A 94 -13.46 13.70 -4.40
C LEU A 94 -14.22 12.55 -3.72
N THR A 95 -15.53 12.71 -3.57
CA THR A 95 -16.39 11.73 -2.88
C THR A 95 -16.74 10.52 -3.75
N ASP A 96 -16.76 10.67 -5.07
CA ASP A 96 -17.14 9.61 -6.01
C ASP A 96 -16.27 8.37 -5.85
N ALA A 97 -16.87 7.17 -5.96
CA ALA A 97 -16.15 5.91 -5.88
C ALA A 97 -15.04 5.82 -6.95
N MET A 98 -13.99 5.04 -6.65
CA MET A 98 -12.95 4.67 -7.62
C MET A 98 -12.84 3.15 -7.68
N PRO A 99 -13.79 2.48 -8.38
CA PRO A 99 -13.80 1.02 -8.45
C PRO A 99 -12.58 0.47 -9.21
N PRO A 100 -12.10 -0.73 -8.86
CA PRO A 100 -12.61 -1.58 -7.78
C PRO A 100 -12.03 -1.24 -6.39
N PHE A 101 -11.21 -0.21 -6.24
CA PHE A 101 -10.33 -0.04 -5.08
C PHE A 101 -10.91 0.76 -3.91
N PHE A 102 -11.76 1.74 -4.19
CA PHE A 102 -12.27 2.65 -3.18
C PHE A 102 -13.75 2.91 -3.34
N SER A 103 -14.47 2.94 -2.23
CA SER A 103 -15.90 3.20 -2.22
C SER A 103 -16.19 4.68 -2.41
N GLN A 104 -17.48 4.99 -2.54
CA GLN A 104 -17.93 6.36 -2.36
C GLN A 104 -17.67 6.78 -0.90
N ILE A 105 -17.24 8.02 -0.72
CA ILE A 105 -17.02 8.62 0.61
C ILE A 105 -18.25 9.44 0.98
N GLU A 106 -18.77 9.19 2.18
CA GLU A 106 -19.99 9.84 2.67
C GLU A 106 -19.75 11.27 3.13
N GLU A 107 -18.67 11.50 3.91
CA GLU A 107 -18.36 12.80 4.49
C GLU A 107 -16.87 13.13 4.37
N ILE A 108 -16.57 14.38 3.98
CA ILE A 108 -15.22 14.96 3.95
C ILE A 108 -15.17 16.24 4.76
N SER A 109 -14.04 16.49 5.43
CA SER A 109 -13.79 17.69 6.23
C SER A 109 -12.29 17.99 6.31
N GLU A 110 -11.91 19.22 6.65
CA GLU A 110 -10.54 19.54 7.09
C GLU A 110 -10.27 19.10 8.54
N ASP A 111 -11.33 18.87 9.31
CA ASP A 111 -11.28 18.27 10.64
C ASP A 111 -11.30 16.72 10.53
N CYS A 112 -10.32 16.17 9.81
CA CYS A 112 -10.29 14.77 9.40
C CYS A 112 -9.24 13.90 10.09
N LEU A 113 -8.43 14.46 10.99
CA LEU A 113 -7.30 13.76 11.61
C LEU A 113 -7.77 12.86 12.76
N ASN A 114 -8.40 11.75 12.36
CA ASN A 114 -8.99 10.75 13.25
C ASN A 114 -8.54 9.32 12.90
N LEU A 115 -8.73 8.43 13.88
CA LEU A 115 -8.44 7.00 13.81
C LEU A 115 -9.74 6.19 13.87
N HIS A 116 -9.69 5.00 13.28
CA HIS A 116 -10.65 3.92 13.51
C HIS A 116 -9.91 2.78 14.22
N ILE A 117 -10.31 2.48 15.45
CA ILE A 117 -9.72 1.41 16.27
C ILE A 117 -10.76 0.29 16.42
N ALA A 118 -10.37 -0.94 16.12
CA ALA A 118 -11.24 -2.11 16.24
C ALA A 118 -10.56 -3.21 17.04
N ARG A 119 -11.31 -3.89 17.92
CA ARG A 119 -10.81 -4.97 18.79
C ARG A 119 -11.86 -6.05 19.05
N PRO A 120 -11.47 -7.28 19.43
CA PRO A 120 -12.42 -8.34 19.77
C PRO A 120 -13.35 -7.98 20.94
N ALA A 121 -14.66 -8.23 20.79
CA ALA A 121 -15.65 -8.01 21.84
C ALA A 121 -15.84 -9.23 22.77
N ASN A 122 -15.48 -10.42 22.29
CA ASN A 122 -15.69 -11.69 22.99
C ASN A 122 -14.56 -12.03 23.98
N LEU A 123 -13.58 -11.15 24.15
CA LEU A 123 -12.47 -11.27 25.09
C LEU A 123 -12.60 -10.21 26.18
N ASP A 124 -12.17 -10.55 27.40
CA ASP A 124 -12.04 -9.57 28.48
C ASP A 124 -10.77 -8.73 28.25
N ILE A 125 -10.86 -7.74 27.37
CA ILE A 125 -9.75 -6.85 27.00
C ILE A 125 -9.65 -5.70 27.99
N SER A 126 -8.49 -5.61 28.65
CA SER A 126 -8.13 -4.52 29.54
C SER A 126 -6.81 -3.89 29.10
N SER A 127 -6.40 -2.80 29.76
CA SER A 127 -5.11 -2.17 29.48
C SER A 127 -3.89 -3.05 29.78
N SER A 128 -4.09 -4.20 30.43
CA SER A 128 -3.04 -5.19 30.71
C SER A 128 -2.98 -6.35 29.70
N SER A 129 -3.89 -6.37 28.71
CA SER A 129 -3.97 -7.46 27.71
C SER A 129 -2.76 -7.51 26.78
N ASN A 130 -2.11 -6.36 26.51
CA ASN A 130 -0.91 -6.22 25.68
C ASN A 130 -1.01 -6.96 24.33
N LEU A 131 -2.09 -6.78 23.58
CA LEU A 131 -2.24 -7.40 22.26
C LEU A 131 -1.37 -6.71 21.20
N PRO A 132 -0.79 -7.43 20.21
CA PRO A 132 -0.16 -6.78 19.07
C PRO A 132 -1.12 -5.84 18.34
N VAL A 133 -0.56 -4.75 17.82
CA VAL A 133 -1.32 -3.71 17.14
C VAL A 133 -0.91 -3.69 15.68
N VAL A 134 -1.87 -3.82 14.77
CA VAL A 134 -1.66 -3.61 13.34
C VAL A 134 -2.24 -2.25 12.94
N VAL A 135 -1.43 -1.41 12.30
CA VAL A 135 -1.81 -0.06 11.90
C VAL A 135 -1.87 0.02 10.37
N TRP A 136 -3.08 0.12 9.82
CA TRP A 136 -3.35 0.28 8.41
C TRP A 136 -3.15 1.73 7.96
N ILE A 137 -2.29 1.90 6.96
CA ILE A 137 -2.11 3.17 6.24
C ILE A 137 -2.59 2.98 4.81
N HIS A 138 -3.70 3.63 4.48
CA HIS A 138 -4.32 3.48 3.17
C HIS A 138 -3.44 4.05 2.02
N GLY A 139 -3.57 3.45 0.85
CA GLY A 139 -2.99 3.93 -0.41
C GLY A 139 -3.84 5.03 -1.07
N GLY A 140 -3.90 5.00 -2.40
CA GLY A 140 -4.76 5.87 -3.21
C GLY A 140 -4.05 7.05 -3.88
N GLY A 141 -2.74 6.90 -4.11
CA GLY A 141 -1.92 7.81 -4.94
C GLY A 141 -2.05 9.28 -4.56
N VAL A 142 -2.19 9.55 -3.25
CA VAL A 142 -2.36 10.86 -2.61
C VAL A 142 -3.57 11.68 -3.07
N VAL A 143 -4.59 11.05 -3.67
CA VAL A 143 -5.83 11.74 -4.09
C VAL A 143 -7.10 11.14 -3.52
N LYS A 144 -7.06 9.89 -3.04
CA LYS A 144 -8.21 9.21 -2.45
C LYS A 144 -7.81 8.29 -1.29
N GLY A 145 -8.71 8.08 -0.33
CA GLY A 145 -8.58 7.09 0.74
C GLY A 145 -9.17 7.56 2.07
N SER A 146 -9.53 6.61 2.93
CA SER A 146 -10.15 6.84 4.25
C SER A 146 -9.87 5.68 5.19
N ASN A 147 -9.81 5.96 6.49
CA ASN A 147 -9.75 4.94 7.56
C ASN A 147 -11.05 4.14 7.76
N SER A 148 -12.12 4.55 7.07
CA SER A 148 -13.46 3.97 7.16
C SER A 148 -13.96 3.50 5.79
N ASP A 149 -13.07 3.24 4.83
CA ASP A 149 -13.45 2.63 3.56
C ASP A 149 -13.83 1.15 3.78
N PRO A 150 -15.05 0.71 3.39
CA PRO A 150 -15.53 -0.64 3.62
C PRO A 150 -14.72 -1.72 2.90
N HIS A 151 -13.90 -1.38 1.89
CA HIS A 151 -12.99 -2.34 1.27
C HIS A 151 -11.89 -2.83 2.23
N PHE A 152 -11.63 -2.08 3.30
CA PHE A 152 -10.61 -2.37 4.31
C PHE A 152 -11.23 -2.58 5.71
N ASP A 153 -12.45 -3.11 5.74
CA ASP A 153 -13.15 -3.43 6.98
C ASP A 153 -12.37 -4.49 7.80
N PRO A 154 -12.12 -4.25 9.09
CA PRO A 154 -11.25 -5.12 9.88
C PRO A 154 -11.94 -6.36 10.46
N ASP A 155 -13.26 -6.52 10.35
CA ASP A 155 -14.00 -7.54 11.10
C ASP A 155 -13.50 -8.95 10.79
N ARG A 156 -13.34 -9.26 9.49
CA ARG A 156 -12.79 -10.55 9.04
C ARG A 156 -11.41 -10.82 9.62
N VAL A 157 -10.54 -9.81 9.61
CA VAL A 157 -9.15 -9.94 10.10
C VAL A 157 -9.15 -10.18 11.61
N ILE A 158 -9.99 -9.46 12.35
CA ILE A 158 -10.15 -9.61 13.80
C ILE A 158 -10.72 -10.99 14.14
N ASP A 159 -11.79 -11.42 13.48
CA ASP A 159 -12.42 -12.71 13.73
C ASP A 159 -11.47 -13.89 13.45
N LEU A 160 -10.73 -13.85 12.34
CA LEU A 160 -9.71 -14.85 12.02
C LEU A 160 -8.58 -14.86 13.06
N SER A 161 -8.14 -13.68 13.52
CA SER A 161 -7.11 -13.59 14.57
C SER A 161 -7.55 -14.24 15.89
N VAL A 162 -8.83 -14.08 16.26
CA VAL A 162 -9.40 -14.68 17.47
C VAL A 162 -9.58 -16.18 17.30
N ALA A 163 -10.06 -16.64 16.15
CA ALA A 163 -10.23 -18.05 15.84
C ALA A 163 -8.90 -18.82 15.96
N ASP A 164 -7.79 -18.19 15.56
CA ASP A 164 -6.44 -18.75 15.65
C ASP A 164 -5.78 -18.57 17.04
N GLY A 165 -6.49 -18.01 18.02
CA GLY A 165 -5.95 -17.75 19.37
C GLY A 165 -4.86 -16.68 19.41
N LYS A 166 -4.81 -15.80 18.41
CA LYS A 166 -3.85 -14.68 18.28
C LYS A 166 -4.58 -13.35 18.08
N PRO A 167 -5.42 -12.93 19.04
CA PRO A 167 -6.18 -11.69 18.91
C PRO A 167 -5.26 -10.47 18.72
N ILE A 168 -5.66 -9.54 17.86
CA ILE A 168 -4.93 -8.29 17.60
C ILE A 168 -5.83 -7.07 17.85
N ILE A 169 -5.22 -5.89 17.93
CA ILE A 169 -5.92 -4.61 17.78
C ILE A 169 -5.63 -4.05 16.39
N TYR A 170 -6.68 -3.69 15.68
CA TYR A 170 -6.57 -2.99 14.40
C TYR A 170 -6.72 -1.49 14.60
N VAL A 171 -5.90 -0.71 13.89
CA VAL A 171 -6.02 0.74 13.81
C VAL A 171 -5.91 1.18 12.34
N ALA A 172 -6.86 1.95 11.83
CA ALA A 172 -6.72 2.66 10.55
C ALA A 172 -6.65 4.17 10.78
N ILE A 173 -5.85 4.85 9.95
CA ILE A 173 -5.57 6.29 10.12
C ILE A 173 -6.02 7.10 8.90
N ASN A 174 -6.56 8.30 9.13
CA ASN A 174 -6.67 9.31 8.09
C ASN A 174 -5.40 10.19 8.07
N TYR A 175 -5.06 10.70 6.89
CA TYR A 175 -4.03 11.72 6.70
C TYR A 175 -4.40 12.64 5.53
N ARG A 176 -3.93 13.90 5.55
CA ARG A 176 -4.27 14.87 4.50
C ARG A 176 -3.70 14.44 3.14
N LEU A 177 -4.50 14.65 2.10
CA LEU A 177 -4.24 14.27 0.71
C LEU A 177 -4.13 15.50 -0.20
N SER A 178 -3.71 15.29 -1.45
CA SER A 178 -3.66 16.32 -2.50
C SER A 178 -2.93 17.58 -2.03
N ILE A 179 -3.37 18.76 -2.48
CA ILE A 179 -2.81 20.05 -2.07
C ILE A 179 -2.89 20.27 -0.55
N PHE A 180 -3.85 19.67 0.17
CA PHE A 180 -3.97 19.82 1.62
C PHE A 180 -2.85 19.10 2.39
N GLY A 181 -2.39 17.97 1.87
CA GLY A 181 -1.32 17.15 2.47
C GLY A 181 0.09 17.49 1.97
N PHE A 182 0.19 17.97 0.73
CA PHE A 182 1.45 18.00 -0.02
C PHE A 182 1.67 19.31 -0.79
N ALA A 183 0.96 20.40 -0.48
CA ALA A 183 1.32 21.71 -1.04
C ALA A 183 2.80 22.05 -0.79
N ARG A 184 3.44 22.65 -1.79
CA ARG A 184 4.83 23.09 -1.71
C ARG A 184 4.94 24.56 -2.09
N LEU A 185 5.52 25.34 -1.19
CA LEU A 185 5.96 26.72 -1.40
C LEU A 185 7.24 26.95 -0.57
N PRO A 186 8.16 27.83 -1.00
CA PRO A 186 9.33 28.22 -0.22
C PRO A 186 9.00 28.62 1.21
N ILE A 187 7.96 29.44 1.41
CA ILE A 187 7.50 29.85 2.76
C ILE A 187 7.07 28.66 3.64
N LEU A 188 6.52 27.59 3.05
CA LEU A 188 6.15 26.38 3.79
C LEU A 188 7.39 25.56 4.14
N LYS A 189 8.40 25.49 3.25
CA LYS A 189 9.70 24.86 3.54
C LYS A 189 10.39 25.56 4.71
N ASP A 190 10.50 26.88 4.67
CA ASP A 190 11.12 27.68 5.73
C ASP A 190 10.43 27.50 7.08
N ALA A 191 9.10 27.30 7.05
CA ALA A 191 8.28 27.04 8.23
C ALA A 191 8.21 25.55 8.62
N LYS A 192 9.03 24.66 8.03
CA LYS A 192 9.01 23.20 8.26
C LYS A 192 7.63 22.57 8.12
N SER A 193 6.89 23.06 7.13
CA SER A 193 5.47 22.79 6.90
C SER A 193 5.23 22.13 5.54
N LEU A 194 6.23 21.42 5.02
CA LEU A 194 6.09 20.48 3.91
C LEU A 194 5.75 19.07 4.42
N ASN A 195 5.30 18.21 3.51
CA ASN A 195 4.96 16.80 3.77
C ASN A 195 3.94 16.64 4.91
N VAL A 196 2.99 17.57 5.04
CA VAL A 196 2.09 17.58 6.20
C VAL A 196 1.21 16.33 6.26
N GLY A 197 0.86 15.71 5.12
CA GLY A 197 0.20 14.41 5.09
C GLY A 197 1.04 13.28 5.72
N MET A 198 2.36 13.28 5.54
CA MET A 198 3.26 12.33 6.23
C MET A 198 3.46 12.68 7.70
N ARG A 199 3.45 13.97 8.05
CA ARG A 199 3.49 14.41 9.45
C ARG A 199 2.19 14.05 10.18
N ASP A 200 1.05 14.03 9.50
CA ASP A 200 -0.22 13.52 10.03
C ASP A 200 -0.09 12.03 10.38
N GLN A 201 0.46 11.22 9.48
CA GLN A 201 0.70 9.81 9.75
C GLN A 201 1.67 9.60 10.92
N ARG A 202 2.73 10.42 11.01
CA ARG A 202 3.66 10.38 12.14
C ARG A 202 2.92 10.67 13.45
N ALA A 203 2.09 11.71 13.49
CA ALA A 203 1.29 12.06 14.66
C ALA A 203 0.29 10.97 15.03
N ALA A 204 -0.35 10.33 14.05
CA ALA A 204 -1.25 9.20 14.27
C ALA A 204 -0.51 7.99 14.87
N LEU A 205 0.64 7.62 14.32
CA LEU A 205 1.44 6.50 14.83
C LEU A 205 2.00 6.79 16.24
N GLU A 206 2.41 8.02 16.51
CA GLU A 206 2.83 8.44 17.87
C GLU A 206 1.66 8.41 18.84
N TRP A 207 0.46 8.85 18.42
CA TRP A 207 -0.76 8.72 19.22
C TRP A 207 -1.05 7.25 19.54
N VAL A 208 -0.93 6.34 18.57
CA VAL A 208 -1.12 4.90 18.79
C VAL A 208 -0.11 4.40 19.81
N ARG A 209 1.19 4.66 19.63
CA ARG A 209 2.23 4.29 20.59
C ARG A 209 1.92 4.79 22.00
N ASP A 210 1.43 6.01 22.13
CA ASP A 210 1.26 6.64 23.44
C ASP A 210 -0.08 6.26 24.13
N ASN A 211 -1.10 5.82 23.37
CA ASN A 211 -2.46 5.66 23.91
C ASN A 211 -3.06 4.25 23.75
N ILE A 212 -2.54 3.41 22.83
CA ILE A 212 -3.19 2.14 22.47
C ILE A 212 -3.26 1.14 23.62
N GLN A 213 -2.40 1.30 24.63
CA GLN A 213 -2.47 0.49 25.85
C GLN A 213 -3.83 0.62 26.54
N SER A 214 -4.49 1.78 26.52
CA SER A 214 -5.84 1.93 27.09
C SER A 214 -6.89 1.08 26.37
N PHE A 215 -6.67 0.78 25.10
CA PHE A 215 -7.50 -0.12 24.29
C PHE A 215 -7.12 -1.59 24.45
N GLY A 216 -6.03 -1.88 25.18
CA GLY A 216 -5.48 -3.22 25.44
C GLY A 216 -4.33 -3.62 24.52
N GLY A 217 -3.82 -2.69 23.72
CA GLY A 217 -2.71 -2.93 22.80
C GLY A 217 -1.35 -2.82 23.47
N ASP A 218 -0.34 -3.44 22.86
CA ASP A 218 1.05 -3.34 23.29
C ASP A 218 1.78 -2.25 22.47
N PRO A 219 2.18 -1.13 23.09
CA PRO A 219 2.84 -0.04 22.37
C PRO A 219 4.25 -0.40 21.88
N THR A 220 4.79 -1.56 22.28
CA THR A 220 6.09 -2.08 21.84
C THR A 220 5.98 -3.15 20.77
N ARG A 221 4.76 -3.51 20.35
CA ARG A 221 4.47 -4.49 19.30
C ARG A 221 3.50 -3.92 18.29
N ILE A 222 3.95 -2.86 17.61
CA ILE A 222 3.20 -2.19 16.55
C ILE A 222 3.77 -2.63 15.19
N THR A 223 2.88 -3.19 14.36
CA THR A 223 3.14 -3.47 12.95
C THR A 223 2.43 -2.44 12.09
N ALA A 224 3.18 -1.59 11.38
CA ALA A 224 2.60 -0.73 10.36
C ALA A 224 2.43 -1.53 9.06
N TYR A 225 1.27 -1.45 8.41
CA TYR A 225 1.09 -2.08 7.11
C TYR A 225 0.24 -1.23 6.17
N GLY A 226 0.50 -1.34 4.88
CA GLY A 226 -0.07 -0.42 3.91
C GLY A 226 0.23 -0.80 2.47
N LEU A 227 -0.65 -0.36 1.58
CA LEU A 227 -0.57 -0.57 0.13
C LEU A 227 -0.15 0.72 -0.58
N SER A 228 0.63 0.61 -1.67
CA SER A 228 0.86 1.71 -2.61
C SER A 228 1.51 2.92 -1.93
N ALA A 229 0.91 4.11 -2.07
CA ALA A 229 1.29 5.30 -1.32
C ALA A 229 1.39 5.05 0.20
N GLY A 230 0.48 4.27 0.78
CA GLY A 230 0.51 3.93 2.20
C GLY A 230 1.75 3.10 2.58
N GLY A 231 2.09 2.10 1.78
CA GLY A 231 3.33 1.34 1.91
C GLY A 231 4.58 2.22 1.73
N THR A 232 4.55 3.11 0.72
CA THR A 232 5.64 4.07 0.44
C THR A 232 5.88 4.94 1.64
N PHE A 233 4.81 5.44 2.25
CA PHE A 233 4.92 6.28 3.43
C PHE A 233 5.38 5.51 4.67
N ILE A 234 4.98 4.25 4.88
CA ILE A 234 5.56 3.40 5.94
C ILE A 234 7.08 3.31 5.79
N SER A 235 7.56 3.02 4.57
CA SER A 235 8.98 2.98 4.27
C SER A 235 9.66 4.33 4.58
N LEU A 236 9.06 5.44 4.15
CA LEU A 236 9.60 6.77 4.40
C LEU A 236 9.55 7.20 5.87
N GLN A 237 8.60 6.70 6.68
CA GLN A 237 8.59 6.93 8.14
C GLN A 237 9.84 6.35 8.81
N THR A 238 10.44 5.28 8.26
CA THR A 238 11.73 4.77 8.75
C THR A 238 12.90 5.70 8.40
N MET A 239 12.75 6.53 7.37
CA MET A 239 13.75 7.50 6.90
C MET A 239 13.51 8.90 7.49
N ALA A 240 12.39 9.10 8.19
CA ALA A 240 12.01 10.39 8.74
C ALA A 240 13.09 10.93 9.68
N TYR A 241 13.46 12.20 9.50
CA TYR A 241 14.55 12.86 10.21
C TYR A 241 15.89 12.13 10.10
N GLY A 242 16.12 11.40 9.00
CA GLY A 242 17.33 10.60 8.79
C GLY A 242 17.40 9.34 9.67
N GLY A 243 16.28 8.95 10.29
CA GLY A 243 16.18 7.84 11.23
C GLY A 243 16.45 8.20 12.70
N ASP A 244 16.91 9.41 12.99
CA ASP A 244 17.34 9.83 14.34
C ASP A 244 16.18 9.87 15.36
N SER A 245 14.96 10.08 14.89
CA SER A 245 13.76 10.14 15.73
C SER A 245 13.09 8.77 15.97
N GLY A 246 13.72 7.68 15.51
CA GLY A 246 13.13 6.34 15.56
C GLY A 246 11.86 6.19 14.71
N ALA A 247 11.34 4.97 14.62
CA ALA A 247 10.03 4.69 14.04
C ALA A 247 9.04 4.38 15.19
N PRO A 248 7.79 4.87 15.15
CA PRO A 248 6.77 4.56 16.15
C PRO A 248 6.16 3.16 15.95
N PHE A 249 6.88 2.25 15.29
CA PHE A 249 6.52 0.86 15.04
C PHE A 249 7.79 0.00 14.98
N GLN A 250 7.64 -1.31 15.19
CA GLN A 250 8.76 -2.25 15.24
C GLN A 250 8.81 -3.16 14.01
N GLN A 251 7.70 -3.23 13.27
CA GLN A 251 7.51 -4.15 12.16
C GLN A 251 6.76 -3.44 11.04
N ALA A 252 7.05 -3.81 9.79
CA ALA A 252 6.41 -3.23 8.62
C ALA A 252 6.02 -4.29 7.59
N TRP A 253 4.79 -4.24 7.09
CA TRP A 253 4.36 -5.01 5.92
C TRP A 253 3.97 -4.04 4.80
N VAL A 254 4.83 -3.96 3.80
CA VAL A 254 4.78 -2.96 2.73
C VAL A 254 4.36 -3.65 1.43
N MET A 255 3.15 -3.32 0.98
CA MET A 255 2.52 -3.91 -0.19
C MET A 255 2.63 -2.92 -1.34
N SER A 256 3.39 -3.26 -2.39
CA SER A 256 3.58 -2.42 -3.59
C SER A 256 3.90 -0.95 -3.27
N GLY A 257 4.82 -0.72 -2.32
CA GLY A 257 5.12 0.63 -1.83
C GLY A 257 6.50 0.79 -1.20
N PRO A 258 7.60 0.41 -1.87
CA PRO A 258 8.94 0.73 -1.37
C PRO A 258 9.20 2.25 -1.32
N PRO A 259 10.29 2.71 -0.69
CA PRO A 259 10.60 4.14 -0.62
C PRO A 259 10.82 4.80 -2.00
N GLY A 260 11.32 4.05 -2.98
CA GLY A 260 11.58 4.53 -4.35
C GLY A 260 10.35 4.75 -5.22
N THR A 261 9.14 4.36 -4.77
CA THR A 261 7.89 4.75 -5.45
C THR A 261 7.65 6.26 -5.40
N ALA A 262 8.19 6.95 -4.39
CA ALA A 262 8.16 8.40 -4.29
C ALA A 262 9.19 9.06 -5.24
N LEU A 263 8.99 8.85 -6.54
CA LEU A 263 9.74 9.46 -7.63
C LEU A 263 9.56 10.98 -7.65
N ASN A 264 10.49 11.69 -8.29
CA ASN A 264 10.50 13.16 -8.40
C ASN A 264 10.48 13.91 -7.03
N ILE A 265 10.80 13.24 -5.91
CA ILE A 265 10.74 13.84 -4.56
C ILE A 265 11.72 15.02 -4.38
N THR A 266 12.77 15.11 -5.21
CA THR A 266 13.72 16.24 -5.18
C THR A 266 13.36 17.38 -6.12
N SER A 267 12.33 17.20 -6.95
CA SER A 267 11.86 18.18 -7.93
C SER A 267 11.16 19.38 -7.31
N ASP A 268 10.95 20.42 -8.10
CA ASP A 268 10.05 21.54 -7.81
C ASP A 268 8.64 21.37 -8.42
N ALA A 269 8.32 20.21 -8.99
CA ALA A 269 7.06 19.95 -9.68
C ALA A 269 5.84 20.28 -8.80
N THR A 270 5.86 19.85 -7.54
CA THR A 270 4.78 20.11 -6.58
C THR A 270 4.62 21.60 -6.25
N GLU A 271 5.69 22.40 -6.31
CA GLU A 271 5.60 23.86 -6.19
C GLU A 271 4.91 24.45 -7.42
N HIS A 272 5.29 24.01 -8.62
CA HIS A 272 4.63 24.43 -9.86
C HIS A 272 3.13 24.09 -9.86
N HIS A 273 2.77 22.89 -9.43
CA HIS A 273 1.38 22.47 -9.29
C HIS A 273 0.61 23.32 -8.26
N THR A 274 1.22 23.59 -7.10
CA THR A 274 0.62 24.46 -6.07
C THR A 274 0.36 25.87 -6.60
N ARG A 275 1.34 26.46 -7.29
CA ARG A 275 1.23 27.81 -7.88
C ARG A 275 0.22 27.85 -9.03
N ALA A 276 0.14 26.80 -9.84
CA ALA A 276 -0.83 26.72 -10.94
C ALA A 276 -2.28 26.67 -10.42
N VAL A 277 -2.54 25.87 -9.38
CA VAL A 277 -3.84 25.85 -8.71
C VAL A 277 -4.14 27.21 -8.07
N ALA A 278 -3.18 27.80 -7.35
CA ALA A 278 -3.32 29.14 -6.78
C ALA A 278 -3.67 30.19 -7.84
N GLN A 279 -3.05 30.13 -9.03
CA GLN A 279 -3.35 31.03 -10.13
C GLN A 279 -4.78 30.84 -10.66
N LYS A 280 -5.22 29.60 -10.83
CA LYS A 280 -6.57 29.28 -11.32
C LYS A 280 -7.68 29.81 -10.41
N ILE A 281 -7.45 29.80 -9.10
CA ILE A 281 -8.43 30.22 -8.07
C ILE A 281 -8.24 31.66 -7.59
N GLY A 282 -7.49 32.48 -8.33
CA GLY A 282 -7.34 33.91 -8.04
C GLY A 282 -6.38 34.26 -6.90
N CYS A 283 -5.60 33.30 -6.40
CA CYS A 283 -4.50 33.51 -5.46
C CYS A 283 -3.13 33.69 -6.15
N GLY A 284 -3.09 33.73 -7.48
CA GLY A 284 -1.88 33.93 -8.28
C GLY A 284 -1.36 35.38 -8.29
N GLY A 285 -0.09 35.55 -8.68
CA GLY A 285 0.54 36.88 -8.81
C GLY A 285 0.86 37.57 -7.49
N LEU A 286 0.61 36.91 -6.36
CA LEU A 286 0.99 37.34 -5.01
C LEU A 286 2.37 36.78 -4.64
N GLU A 287 3.11 37.49 -3.80
CA GLU A 287 4.25 36.91 -3.09
C GLU A 287 3.79 35.78 -2.16
N ASP A 288 4.69 34.87 -1.81
CA ASP A 288 4.37 33.64 -1.05
C ASP A 288 3.53 33.88 0.23
N PRO A 289 3.79 34.90 1.08
CA PRO A 289 2.94 35.17 2.24
C PRO A 289 1.49 35.53 1.85
N GLY A 290 1.32 36.32 0.79
CA GLY A 290 0.01 36.72 0.28
C GLY A 290 -0.73 35.55 -0.38
N MET A 291 -0.01 34.72 -1.15
CA MET A 291 -0.55 33.51 -1.76
C MET A 291 -1.02 32.51 -0.69
N LEU A 292 -0.19 32.23 0.32
CA LEU A 292 -0.54 31.35 1.43
C LEU A 292 -1.77 31.87 2.19
N ALA A 293 -1.80 33.17 2.53
CA ALA A 293 -2.94 33.79 3.21
C ALA A 293 -4.23 33.75 2.36
N CYS A 294 -4.12 33.84 1.03
CA CYS A 294 -5.24 33.68 0.12
C CYS A 294 -5.75 32.24 0.11
N LEU A 295 -4.86 31.26 -0.08
CA LEU A 295 -5.19 29.83 -0.10
C LEU A 295 -5.85 29.37 1.21
N ARG A 296 -5.44 29.91 2.37
CA ARG A 296 -6.05 29.62 3.69
C ARG A 296 -7.47 30.16 3.86
N LYS A 297 -7.86 31.19 3.11
CA LYS A 297 -9.19 31.81 3.18
C LYS A 297 -10.23 31.13 2.28
N LEU A 298 -9.78 30.32 1.32
CA LEU A 298 -10.68 29.60 0.42
C LEU A 298 -11.52 28.58 1.18
N SER A 299 -12.71 28.30 0.65
CA SER A 299 -13.51 27.18 1.12
C SER A 299 -12.81 25.85 0.79
N MET A 300 -13.02 24.82 1.60
CA MET A 300 -12.48 23.48 1.32
C MET A 300 -12.92 22.98 -0.05
N GLN A 301 -14.22 23.14 -0.40
CA GLN A 301 -14.79 22.73 -1.69
C GLN A 301 -14.18 23.50 -2.88
N GLU A 302 -14.02 24.82 -2.70
CA GLU A 302 -13.18 25.73 -3.49
C GLU A 302 -11.88 25.08 -3.98
N LEU A 303 -11.06 24.78 -2.98
CA LEU A 303 -9.69 24.38 -3.14
C LEU A 303 -9.58 22.94 -3.65
N ILE A 304 -10.32 21.99 -3.09
CA ILE A 304 -10.24 20.59 -3.51
C ILE A 304 -10.75 20.39 -4.93
N GLY A 305 -11.86 21.04 -5.32
CA GLY A 305 -12.41 20.94 -6.67
C GLY A 305 -11.40 21.43 -7.71
N SER A 306 -10.78 22.59 -7.46
CA SER A 306 -9.79 23.16 -8.36
C SER A 306 -8.49 22.36 -8.41
N ALA A 307 -8.02 21.85 -7.27
CA ALA A 307 -6.83 21.01 -7.18
C ALA A 307 -7.01 19.68 -7.90
N MET A 308 -8.18 19.04 -7.75
CA MET A 308 -8.48 17.77 -8.40
C MET A 308 -8.70 17.92 -9.91
N GLU A 309 -9.38 18.97 -10.36
CA GLU A 309 -9.51 19.26 -11.80
C GLU A 309 -8.13 19.48 -12.44
N TYR A 310 -7.25 20.23 -11.76
CA TYR A 310 -5.87 20.40 -12.21
C TYR A 310 -5.10 19.07 -12.22
N SER A 311 -5.21 18.27 -11.16
CA SER A 311 -4.51 16.99 -11.04
C SER A 311 -4.92 16.02 -12.14
N ILE A 312 -6.22 15.88 -12.40
CA ILE A 312 -6.75 15.01 -13.47
C ILE A 312 -6.25 15.46 -14.85
N ALA A 313 -6.18 16.77 -15.10
CA ALA A 313 -5.65 17.30 -16.34
C ALA A 313 -4.13 17.08 -16.48
N ASN A 314 -3.39 17.13 -15.36
CA ASN A 314 -1.96 16.89 -15.31
C ASN A 314 -1.62 15.41 -15.52
N HIS A 315 -2.24 14.51 -14.75
CA HIS A 315 -2.05 13.06 -14.79
C HIS A 315 -3.39 12.32 -14.99
N PRO A 316 -3.90 12.21 -16.22
CA PRO A 316 -5.18 11.55 -16.47
C PRO A 316 -5.11 10.03 -16.21
N PRO A 317 -6.24 9.38 -15.84
CA PRO A 317 -7.55 9.98 -15.63
C PRO A 317 -7.83 10.42 -14.18
N ALA A 318 -6.99 10.04 -13.21
CA ALA A 318 -7.29 10.15 -11.78
C ALA A 318 -6.49 11.24 -11.03
N GLY A 319 -5.47 11.83 -11.68
CA GLY A 319 -4.63 12.86 -11.09
C GLY A 319 -3.63 12.37 -10.05
N LEU A 320 -3.37 11.05 -10.01
CA LEU A 320 -2.47 10.43 -9.04
C LEU A 320 -1.09 11.08 -9.09
N PHE A 321 -0.47 11.21 -7.92
CA PHE A 321 0.90 11.71 -7.79
C PHE A 321 1.13 13.10 -8.41
N THR A 322 0.12 13.98 -8.42
CA THR A 322 0.31 15.40 -8.77
C THR A 322 0.92 16.19 -7.60
N PHE A 323 0.40 16.00 -6.39
CA PHE A 323 0.95 16.63 -5.17
C PHE A 323 1.68 15.58 -4.36
N ILE A 324 2.97 15.39 -4.63
CA ILE A 324 3.79 14.32 -4.04
C ILE A 324 4.56 14.82 -2.81
N PRO A 325 5.04 13.91 -1.94
CA PRO A 325 6.05 14.27 -0.94
C PRO A 325 7.26 14.94 -1.60
N SER A 326 8.00 15.71 -0.82
CA SER A 326 9.22 16.38 -1.28
C SER A 326 10.34 16.25 -0.25
N VAL A 327 11.59 16.28 -0.72
CA VAL A 327 12.74 16.53 0.16
C VAL A 327 12.59 17.94 0.72
N ASP A 328 12.51 18.02 2.04
CA ASP A 328 12.28 19.25 2.80
C ASP A 328 13.48 19.63 3.69
N GLU A 329 14.55 18.82 3.68
CA GLU A 329 15.75 19.01 4.51
C GLU A 329 15.44 18.95 6.03
N ASP A 330 14.28 18.40 6.40
CA ASP A 330 13.79 18.25 7.78
C ASP A 330 13.19 16.85 8.00
N PHE A 331 11.93 16.65 7.64
CA PHE A 331 11.26 15.36 7.79
C PHE A 331 11.83 14.33 6.81
N ILE A 332 12.00 14.69 5.54
CA ILE A 332 12.73 13.89 4.54
C ILE A 332 13.99 14.69 4.18
N PRO A 333 15.14 14.37 4.81
CA PRO A 333 16.31 15.23 4.72
C PRO A 333 17.06 15.15 3.39
N ASP A 334 16.94 14.05 2.65
CA ASP A 334 17.55 13.83 1.34
C ASP A 334 16.72 12.79 0.55
N ARG A 335 17.07 12.56 -0.71
CA ARG A 335 16.48 11.49 -1.52
C ARG A 335 16.71 10.12 -0.90
N GLN A 336 15.74 9.24 -1.09
CA GLN A 336 15.68 7.90 -0.51
C GLN A 336 16.93 7.09 -0.87
N SER A 337 17.36 7.15 -2.13
CA SER A 337 18.55 6.44 -2.59
C SER A 337 19.83 6.84 -1.85
N ASN A 338 19.99 8.12 -1.50
CA ASN A 338 21.10 8.58 -0.65
C ASN A 338 20.92 8.12 0.80
N LEU A 339 19.71 8.25 1.36
CA LEU A 339 19.43 7.84 2.73
C LEU A 339 19.67 6.34 2.93
N MET A 340 19.28 5.49 1.97
CA MET A 340 19.53 4.05 1.99
C MET A 340 21.02 3.74 1.96
N ARG A 341 21.78 4.29 1.00
CA ARG A 341 23.24 4.06 0.87
C ARG A 341 24.02 4.54 2.08
N MET A 342 23.63 5.66 2.67
CA MET A 342 24.28 6.22 3.85
C MET A 342 23.86 5.52 5.15
N GLY A 343 22.83 4.67 5.12
CA GLY A 343 22.25 4.14 6.34
C GLY A 343 21.57 5.22 7.20
N LYS A 344 20.91 6.21 6.61
CA LYS A 344 20.13 7.24 7.34
C LYS A 344 18.65 6.86 7.41
N PHE A 345 18.37 5.81 8.19
CA PHE A 345 17.03 5.27 8.46
C PHE A 345 17.07 4.42 9.73
N VAL A 346 15.91 4.11 10.31
CA VAL A 346 15.78 3.30 11.52
C VAL A 346 16.18 1.84 11.26
N ARG A 347 17.11 1.32 12.06
CA ARG A 347 17.60 -0.08 11.97
C ARG A 347 16.70 -1.07 12.68
N GLY A 348 16.87 -2.36 12.35
CA GLY A 348 16.26 -3.46 13.11
C GLY A 348 14.75 -3.61 12.92
N ILE A 349 14.14 -2.86 12.00
CA ILE A 349 12.73 -3.05 11.66
C ILE A 349 12.59 -4.34 10.85
N ARG A 350 11.80 -5.29 11.35
CA ARG A 350 11.47 -6.49 10.57
C ARG A 350 10.48 -6.11 9.48
N MET A 351 10.72 -6.54 8.25
CA MET A 351 9.94 -6.11 7.10
C MET A 351 9.49 -7.28 6.22
N ILE A 352 8.26 -7.17 5.72
CA ILE A 352 7.81 -7.89 4.53
C ILE A 352 7.59 -6.83 3.45
N LEU A 353 8.29 -6.94 2.33
CA LEU A 353 8.11 -6.07 1.16
C LEU A 353 7.58 -6.95 0.03
N GLY A 354 6.59 -6.50 -0.73
CA GLY A 354 6.16 -7.26 -1.89
C GLY A 354 5.55 -6.43 -2.98
N TRP A 355 5.33 -7.09 -4.10
CA TRP A 355 4.70 -6.55 -5.29
C TRP A 355 3.78 -7.62 -5.90
N THR A 356 2.96 -7.21 -6.86
CA THR A 356 2.17 -8.15 -7.66
C THR A 356 2.83 -8.41 -9.00
N GLN A 357 2.56 -9.57 -9.61
CA GLN A 357 3.16 -9.97 -10.89
C GLN A 357 2.96 -8.89 -11.98
N ASP A 358 1.78 -8.27 -12.02
CA ASP A 358 1.38 -7.25 -12.99
C ASP A 358 1.18 -5.86 -12.33
N ASP A 359 1.98 -5.51 -11.31
CA ASP A 359 1.82 -4.26 -10.52
C ASP A 359 1.88 -2.98 -11.37
N GLY A 360 2.62 -3.02 -12.48
CA GLY A 360 2.74 -1.91 -13.43
C GLY A 360 1.59 -1.81 -14.44
N ALA A 361 0.68 -2.80 -14.51
CA ALA A 361 -0.34 -2.90 -15.56
C ALA A 361 -1.32 -1.73 -15.58
N MET A 362 -1.67 -1.22 -14.39
CA MET A 362 -2.52 -0.04 -14.25
C MET A 362 -1.83 1.26 -14.63
N ASN A 363 -0.52 1.36 -14.34
CA ASN A 363 0.31 2.52 -14.66
C ASN A 363 0.64 2.58 -16.16
N ALA A 364 0.62 1.42 -16.85
CA ALA A 364 0.82 1.32 -18.29
C ALA A 364 -0.35 1.91 -19.11
N GLY A 365 -1.52 2.08 -18.49
CA GLY A 365 -2.72 2.60 -19.15
C GLY A 365 -3.39 1.57 -20.09
N PRO A 366 -4.28 2.03 -20.99
CA PRO A 366 -5.04 1.14 -21.85
C PRO A 366 -4.14 0.37 -22.84
N GLY A 367 -4.11 -0.95 -22.75
CA GLY A 367 -3.14 -1.76 -23.49
C GLY A 367 -3.26 -1.71 -25.02
N HIS A 368 -4.44 -1.41 -25.55
CA HIS A 368 -4.66 -1.23 -27.00
C HIS A 368 -3.97 0.02 -27.58
N LEU A 369 -3.51 0.94 -26.71
CA LEU A 369 -2.74 2.12 -27.13
C LEU A 369 -1.23 1.86 -27.17
N ILE A 370 -0.76 0.73 -26.66
CA ILE A 370 0.66 0.40 -26.54
C ILE A 370 1.02 -0.63 -27.61
N ALA A 371 1.15 -0.18 -28.85
CA ALA A 371 1.37 -1.08 -30.00
C ALA A 371 2.86 -1.29 -30.32
N THR A 372 3.68 -0.28 -30.08
CA THR A 372 5.09 -0.20 -30.45
C THR A 372 5.98 0.18 -29.26
N GLU A 373 7.30 0.14 -29.45
CA GLU A 373 8.25 0.59 -28.44
C GLU A 373 8.16 2.10 -28.15
N GLU A 374 7.84 2.92 -29.16
CA GLU A 374 7.65 4.36 -28.98
C GLU A 374 6.46 4.67 -28.07
N ASP A 375 5.38 3.88 -28.16
CA ASP A 375 4.18 4.06 -27.34
C ASP A 375 4.45 3.85 -25.85
N MET A 376 5.53 3.13 -25.49
CA MET A 376 5.94 2.90 -24.09
C MET A 376 6.57 4.15 -23.44
N ILE A 377 7.09 5.10 -24.22
CA ILE A 377 7.89 6.22 -23.70
C ILE A 377 7.03 7.17 -22.87
N LEU A 378 5.83 7.52 -23.34
CA LEU A 378 5.00 8.50 -22.66
C LEU A 378 4.54 8.03 -21.26
N PRO A 379 4.01 6.80 -21.09
CA PRO A 379 3.68 6.29 -19.75
C PRO A 379 4.89 6.27 -18.80
N ILE A 380 6.08 5.88 -19.26
CA ILE A 380 7.29 5.92 -18.42
C ILE A 380 7.65 7.35 -18.04
N LYS A 381 7.56 8.31 -18.97
CA LYS A 381 7.86 9.72 -18.69
C LYS A 381 6.90 10.39 -17.71
N GLN A 382 5.67 9.88 -17.54
CA GLN A 382 4.76 10.39 -16.51
C GLN A 382 5.31 10.20 -15.10
N PHE A 383 6.15 9.18 -14.90
CA PHE A 383 6.80 8.91 -13.62
C PHE A 383 8.28 9.33 -13.62
N SER A 384 8.94 9.29 -14.76
CA SER A 384 10.40 9.43 -14.90
C SER A 384 10.74 10.39 -16.05
N HIS A 385 10.33 11.64 -15.92
CA HIS A 385 10.33 12.61 -17.01
C HIS A 385 11.73 13.01 -17.50
N ALA A 386 12.75 12.92 -16.63
CA ALA A 386 14.13 13.30 -16.93
C ALA A 386 14.94 12.23 -17.69
N LEU A 387 14.37 11.05 -18.00
CA LEU A 387 15.09 10.01 -18.74
C LEU A 387 15.44 10.46 -20.17
N SER A 388 16.73 10.35 -20.48
CA SER A 388 17.29 10.64 -21.80
C SER A 388 17.00 9.52 -22.81
N SER A 389 17.10 9.83 -24.11
CA SER A 389 16.94 8.83 -25.17
C SER A 389 17.94 7.66 -25.03
N GLN A 390 19.18 7.92 -24.61
CA GLN A 390 20.17 6.86 -24.37
C GLN A 390 19.75 5.95 -23.21
N GLN A 391 19.22 6.54 -22.13
CA GLN A 391 18.71 5.78 -21.01
C GLN A 391 17.48 4.94 -21.39
N PHE A 392 16.58 5.45 -22.23
CA PHE A 392 15.49 4.65 -22.80
C PHE A 392 16.00 3.49 -23.66
N THR A 393 16.97 3.74 -24.55
CA THR A 393 17.56 2.68 -25.38
C THR A 393 18.15 1.56 -24.51
N LYS A 394 18.91 1.92 -23.47
CA LYS A 394 19.46 0.92 -22.56
C LYS A 394 18.36 0.24 -21.75
N LEU A 395 17.36 0.96 -21.25
CA LEU A 395 16.22 0.39 -20.55
C LEU A 395 15.52 -0.65 -21.42
N PHE A 396 15.08 -0.29 -22.63
CA PHE A 396 14.36 -1.20 -23.52
C PHE A 396 15.18 -2.41 -23.96
N SER A 397 16.51 -2.30 -24.02
CA SER A 397 17.39 -3.45 -24.30
C SER A 397 17.38 -4.53 -23.20
N LEU A 398 17.01 -4.18 -21.96
CA LEU A 398 16.90 -5.12 -20.83
C LEU A 398 15.55 -5.87 -20.78
N TYR A 399 14.58 -5.40 -21.57
CA TYR A 399 13.23 -5.95 -21.66
C TYR A 399 12.96 -6.27 -23.12
N THR A 400 13.59 -7.30 -23.67
CA THR A 400 13.47 -7.62 -25.09
C THR A 400 12.08 -8.18 -25.41
N PRO A 401 11.48 -7.93 -26.59
CA PRO A 401 10.18 -8.50 -26.93
C PRO A 401 10.10 -10.03 -26.78
N SER A 402 11.18 -10.74 -27.11
CA SER A 402 11.28 -12.20 -26.94
C SER A 402 11.10 -12.67 -25.50
N ASP A 403 11.43 -11.84 -24.50
CA ASP A 403 11.23 -12.19 -23.09
C ASP A 403 9.72 -12.25 -22.71
N PHE A 404 8.83 -11.72 -23.55
CA PHE A 404 7.39 -11.56 -23.27
C PHE A 404 6.46 -12.29 -24.25
N GLU A 405 7.00 -13.05 -25.20
CA GLU A 405 6.19 -13.79 -26.18
C GLU A 405 5.35 -14.90 -25.51
N GLU A 406 5.85 -15.51 -24.42
CA GLU A 406 5.09 -16.49 -23.62
C GLU A 406 3.87 -15.82 -22.97
N GLU A 407 4.04 -14.65 -22.35
CA GLU A 407 2.94 -13.89 -21.75
C GLU A 407 1.90 -13.46 -22.79
N LYS A 408 2.36 -12.98 -23.96
CA LYS A 408 1.48 -12.62 -25.06
C LYS A 408 0.71 -13.83 -25.59
N PHE A 409 1.38 -14.96 -25.82
CA PHE A 409 0.74 -16.19 -26.29
C PHE A 409 -0.35 -16.67 -25.31
N ASN A 410 -0.06 -16.60 -24.00
CA ASN A 410 -1.02 -16.97 -22.96
C ASN A 410 -2.25 -16.05 -22.95
N TYR A 411 -2.06 -14.75 -23.17
CA TYR A 411 -3.18 -13.82 -23.33
C TYR A 411 -4.00 -14.14 -24.59
N ASP A 412 -3.36 -14.24 -25.75
CA ASP A 412 -4.02 -14.47 -27.04
C ASP A 412 -4.81 -15.78 -27.07
N SER A 413 -4.36 -16.78 -26.33
CA SER A 413 -5.00 -18.08 -26.26
C SER A 413 -6.21 -18.13 -25.31
N ASN A 414 -6.30 -17.20 -24.37
CA ASN A 414 -7.36 -17.13 -23.35
C ASN A 414 -8.36 -15.98 -23.55
N LYS A 415 -8.06 -15.04 -24.44
CA LYS A 415 -8.92 -13.88 -24.69
C LYS A 415 -10.22 -14.29 -25.39
N ASP A 416 -11.32 -13.68 -24.98
CA ASP A 416 -12.59 -13.83 -25.68
C ASP A 416 -12.55 -13.07 -27.03
N PRO A 417 -13.39 -13.43 -28.02
CA PRO A 417 -13.43 -12.71 -29.29
C PRO A 417 -13.74 -11.20 -29.18
N ALA A 418 -14.34 -10.77 -28.06
CA ALA A 418 -14.66 -9.37 -27.78
C ALA A 418 -13.53 -8.62 -27.06
N ASP A 419 -12.54 -9.34 -26.54
CA ASP A 419 -11.41 -8.75 -25.82
C ASP A 419 -10.45 -8.04 -26.80
N PRO A 420 -9.78 -6.96 -26.37
CA PRO A 420 -8.91 -6.18 -27.23
C PRO A 420 -7.68 -6.98 -27.69
N GLU A 421 -7.16 -6.66 -28.86
CA GLU A 421 -5.84 -7.12 -29.29
C GLU A 421 -4.75 -6.37 -28.50
N ILE A 422 -3.81 -7.12 -27.91
CA ILE A 422 -2.76 -6.57 -27.06
C ILE A 422 -1.40 -6.95 -27.62
N SER A 423 -0.55 -5.93 -27.76
CA SER A 423 0.82 -6.09 -28.23
C SER A 423 1.73 -6.59 -27.12
N VAL A 424 2.83 -7.23 -27.49
CA VAL A 424 3.90 -7.62 -26.56
C VAL A 424 4.47 -6.41 -25.80
N HIS A 425 4.41 -5.23 -26.42
CA HIS A 425 4.88 -3.98 -25.82
C HIS A 425 4.07 -3.55 -24.58
N TYR A 426 2.81 -3.95 -24.46
CA TYR A 426 2.04 -3.70 -23.23
C TYR A 426 2.64 -4.46 -22.04
N PHE A 427 2.92 -5.76 -22.20
CA PHE A 427 3.52 -6.59 -21.15
C PHE A 427 4.93 -6.11 -20.78
N ARG A 428 5.72 -5.70 -21.79
CA ARG A 428 7.02 -5.03 -21.58
C ARG A 428 6.87 -3.78 -20.73
N LEU A 429 5.96 -2.88 -21.09
CA LEU A 429 5.72 -1.63 -20.37
C LEU A 429 5.24 -1.88 -18.94
N SER A 430 4.27 -2.78 -18.76
CA SER A 430 3.78 -3.19 -17.44
C SER A 430 4.94 -3.67 -16.56
N ARG A 431 5.83 -4.52 -17.09
CA ARG A 431 6.99 -5.00 -16.35
C ARG A 431 8.01 -3.92 -16.02
N ILE A 432 8.30 -3.03 -16.97
CA ILE A 432 9.19 -1.87 -16.74
C ILE A 432 8.65 -0.99 -15.61
N LEU A 433 7.35 -0.66 -15.64
CA LEU A 433 6.73 0.18 -14.61
C LEU A 433 6.67 -0.53 -13.26
N ARG A 434 6.40 -1.85 -13.22
CA ARG A 434 6.50 -2.65 -12.00
C ARG A 434 7.89 -2.53 -11.37
N ASP A 435 8.93 -2.70 -12.17
CA ASP A 435 10.30 -2.72 -11.68
C ASP A 435 10.77 -1.33 -11.21
N ILE A 436 10.43 -0.26 -11.97
CA ILE A 436 10.73 1.13 -11.61
C ILE A 436 10.01 1.55 -10.33
N LEU A 437 8.72 1.24 -10.22
CA LEU A 437 7.88 1.75 -9.14
C LEU A 437 7.96 0.90 -7.87
N PHE A 438 8.13 -0.42 -7.97
CA PHE A 438 7.88 -1.34 -6.85
C PHE A 438 8.99 -2.37 -6.63
N THR A 439 9.33 -3.19 -7.62
CA THR A 439 10.19 -4.37 -7.39
C THR A 439 11.61 -3.98 -7.03
N CYS A 440 12.27 -3.12 -7.83
CA CYS A 440 13.69 -2.86 -7.63
C CYS A 440 13.99 -2.06 -6.37
N SER A 441 13.14 -1.09 -6.01
CA SER A 441 13.32 -0.36 -4.76
C SER A 441 12.97 -1.22 -3.53
N SER A 442 12.08 -2.22 -3.64
CA SER A 442 11.83 -3.18 -2.56
C SER A 442 13.07 -4.04 -2.28
N ILE A 443 13.70 -4.53 -3.35
CA ILE A 443 14.95 -5.30 -3.25
C ILE A 443 16.08 -4.44 -2.67
N ASP A 444 16.26 -3.23 -3.20
CA ASP A 444 17.33 -2.31 -2.77
C ASP A 444 17.19 -1.90 -1.30
N PHE A 445 15.98 -1.49 -0.90
CA PHE A 445 15.72 -1.06 0.46
C PHE A 445 15.84 -2.21 1.47
N GLY A 446 15.31 -3.40 1.12
CA GLY A 446 15.44 -4.58 1.96
C GLY A 446 16.90 -4.98 2.17
N TYR A 447 17.71 -4.93 1.11
CA TYR A 447 19.14 -5.21 1.19
C TYR A 447 19.86 -4.21 2.10
N HIS A 448 19.61 -2.90 1.95
CA HIS A 448 20.20 -1.87 2.81
C HIS A 448 19.74 -2.00 4.27
N MET A 449 18.47 -2.34 4.53
CA MET A 449 17.96 -2.59 5.88
C MET A 449 18.75 -3.71 6.57
N VAL A 450 18.95 -4.84 5.89
CA VAL A 450 19.76 -5.96 6.42
C VAL A 450 21.22 -5.56 6.58
N LYS A 451 21.86 -5.04 5.52
CA LYS A 451 23.29 -4.67 5.50
C LYS A 451 23.65 -3.74 6.65
N HIS A 452 22.91 -2.64 6.81
CA HIS A 452 23.24 -1.67 7.84
C HIS A 452 22.80 -2.11 9.24
N THR A 453 21.76 -2.93 9.38
CA THR A 453 21.40 -3.49 10.69
C THR A 453 22.44 -4.51 11.17
N GLN A 454 22.91 -5.40 10.28
CA GLN A 454 23.99 -6.34 10.58
C GLN A 454 25.29 -5.63 10.96
N LYS A 455 25.63 -4.55 10.25
CA LYS A 455 26.82 -3.75 10.53
C LYS A 455 26.75 -3.01 11.87
N ASP A 456 25.64 -2.34 12.14
CA ASP A 456 25.57 -1.31 13.18
C ASP A 456 24.88 -1.78 14.48
N MET A 457 24.07 -2.86 14.44
CA MET A 457 23.14 -3.21 15.53
C MET A 457 23.11 -4.71 15.88
N GLU A 458 22.80 -5.59 14.93
CA GLU A 458 22.53 -7.02 15.18
C GLU A 458 23.16 -7.87 14.05
N PRO A 459 24.39 -8.42 14.23
CA PRO A 459 25.15 -9.09 13.17
C PRO A 459 24.44 -10.27 12.49
N ASP A 460 23.51 -10.91 13.19
CA ASP A 460 22.73 -12.05 12.69
C ASP A 460 21.33 -11.63 12.18
N PHE A 461 21.05 -10.32 12.09
CA PHE A 461 19.76 -9.82 11.62
C PHE A 461 19.53 -10.20 10.17
N SER A 462 18.48 -10.96 9.93
CA SER A 462 18.04 -11.34 8.58
C SER A 462 16.62 -10.88 8.27
N GLY A 463 15.97 -10.14 9.18
CA GLY A 463 14.50 -9.98 9.32
C GLY A 463 13.73 -9.27 8.21
N VAL A 464 14.18 -9.37 6.96
CA VAL A 464 13.52 -8.84 5.78
C VAL A 464 13.16 -9.99 4.83
N ARG A 465 11.88 -10.05 4.45
CA ARG A 465 11.33 -11.00 3.48
C ARG A 465 10.71 -10.28 2.29
N LEU A 466 10.77 -10.93 1.14
CA LEU A 466 10.17 -10.50 -0.11
C LEU A 466 9.07 -11.48 -0.54
N TYR A 467 8.04 -10.96 -1.20
CA TYR A 467 7.10 -11.79 -1.96
C TYR A 467 6.74 -11.19 -3.32
N ASP A 468 6.38 -12.09 -4.24
CA ASP A 468 5.74 -11.78 -5.53
C ASP A 468 4.37 -12.46 -5.56
N LEU A 469 3.29 -11.67 -5.52
CA LEU A 469 1.93 -12.20 -5.62
C LEU A 469 1.58 -12.44 -7.09
N ASN A 470 1.27 -13.70 -7.44
CA ASN A 470 0.89 -14.11 -8.79
C ASN A 470 -0.54 -14.70 -8.85
N GLN A 471 -1.44 -14.23 -7.99
CA GLN A 471 -2.86 -14.59 -8.01
C GLN A 471 -3.71 -13.37 -7.67
N SER A 472 -4.92 -13.28 -8.22
CA SER A 472 -5.81 -12.16 -7.94
C SER A 472 -7.27 -12.56 -8.03
N THR A 473 -8.03 -12.18 -7.01
CA THR A 473 -9.50 -12.21 -7.03
C THR A 473 -10.10 -11.07 -7.86
N LEU A 474 -9.29 -10.10 -8.30
CA LEU A 474 -9.73 -8.92 -9.05
C LEU A 474 -9.74 -9.15 -10.57
N THR A 475 -9.10 -10.23 -11.06
CA THR A 475 -9.03 -10.54 -12.50
C THR A 475 -10.41 -10.57 -13.19
N PRO A 476 -11.48 -11.16 -12.59
CA PRO A 476 -12.83 -11.11 -13.18
C PRO A 476 -13.38 -9.68 -13.30
N LEU A 477 -13.05 -8.77 -12.38
CA LEU A 477 -13.47 -7.37 -12.45
C LEU A 477 -12.78 -6.64 -13.60
N TRP A 478 -11.48 -6.90 -13.81
CA TRP A 478 -10.73 -6.35 -14.94
C TRP A 478 -11.27 -6.85 -16.27
N LYS A 479 -11.57 -8.15 -16.38
CA LYS A 479 -12.24 -8.71 -17.56
C LYS A 479 -13.60 -8.04 -17.80
N GLY A 480 -14.42 -7.88 -16.75
CA GLY A 480 -15.71 -7.16 -16.82
C GLY A 480 -15.61 -5.67 -17.13
N ALA A 481 -14.42 -5.07 -16.98
CA ALA A 481 -14.09 -3.70 -17.36
C ALA A 481 -13.51 -3.59 -18.78
N GLY A 482 -13.42 -4.70 -19.54
CA GLY A 482 -12.81 -4.73 -20.87
C GLY A 482 -11.28 -4.63 -20.84
N MET A 483 -10.66 -4.97 -19.71
CA MET A 483 -9.22 -4.94 -19.48
C MET A 483 -8.67 -6.30 -19.00
N PRO A 484 -8.99 -7.42 -19.69
CA PRO A 484 -8.57 -8.76 -19.28
C PRO A 484 -7.04 -8.94 -19.20
N TYR A 485 -6.27 -8.06 -19.86
CA TYR A 485 -4.81 -8.06 -19.88
C TYR A 485 -4.16 -7.57 -18.58
N VAL A 486 -4.90 -6.97 -17.64
CA VAL A 486 -4.37 -6.42 -16.37
C VAL A 486 -4.06 -7.52 -15.34
N ARG A 487 -4.63 -8.72 -15.48
CA ARG A 487 -4.31 -9.94 -14.70
C ARG A 487 -4.13 -9.70 -13.19
N VAL A 488 -2.91 -9.82 -12.64
CA VAL A 488 -2.61 -9.73 -11.20
C VAL A 488 -2.21 -8.29 -10.85
N SER A 489 -3.23 -7.42 -10.87
CA SER A 489 -3.06 -5.97 -10.76
C SER A 489 -2.51 -5.50 -9.42
N HIS A 490 -1.99 -4.27 -9.43
CA HIS A 490 -1.77 -3.47 -8.22
C HIS A 490 -2.94 -3.57 -7.24
N GLY A 491 -2.66 -3.79 -5.96
CA GLY A 491 -3.63 -3.92 -4.89
C GLY A 491 -4.33 -5.28 -4.76
N SER A 492 -3.98 -6.28 -5.59
CA SER A 492 -4.59 -7.63 -5.49
C SER A 492 -4.37 -8.29 -4.12
N ASP A 493 -3.24 -8.04 -3.48
CA ASP A 493 -2.88 -8.57 -2.16
C ASP A 493 -3.76 -8.02 -1.04
N THR A 494 -4.18 -6.75 -1.10
CA THR A 494 -5.10 -6.19 -0.09
C THR A 494 -6.45 -6.90 -0.07
N ASN A 495 -6.93 -7.34 -1.22
CA ASN A 495 -8.20 -8.06 -1.25
C ASN A 495 -8.09 -9.47 -0.66
N TYR A 496 -6.90 -10.09 -0.66
CA TYR A 496 -6.71 -11.34 0.08
C TYR A 496 -6.69 -11.14 1.60
N ILE A 497 -6.31 -9.96 2.11
CA ILE A 497 -6.36 -9.65 3.55
C ILE A 497 -7.79 -9.34 3.99
N PHE A 498 -8.42 -8.36 3.36
CA PHE A 498 -9.70 -7.82 3.83
C PHE A 498 -10.90 -8.51 3.20
N ASN A 499 -10.76 -9.04 1.98
CA ASN A 499 -11.85 -9.54 1.16
C ASN A 499 -13.02 -8.54 1.03
N GLY A 500 -12.70 -7.24 0.98
CA GLY A 500 -13.69 -6.17 0.99
C GLY A 500 -14.16 -5.73 -0.40
N VAL A 501 -13.47 -6.14 -1.48
CA VAL A 501 -13.87 -5.82 -2.86
C VAL A 501 -14.81 -6.87 -3.42
N CYS A 502 -16.04 -6.46 -3.68
CA CYS A 502 -17.16 -7.32 -4.09
C CYS A 502 -17.24 -8.60 -3.25
N PRO A 503 -17.45 -8.49 -1.91
CA PRO A 503 -17.47 -9.63 -1.00
C PRO A 503 -18.58 -10.65 -1.34
N GLU A 504 -19.56 -10.26 -2.17
CA GLU A 504 -20.61 -11.15 -2.64
C GLU A 504 -20.13 -12.11 -3.75
N LEU A 505 -19.00 -11.82 -4.39
CA LEU A 505 -18.39 -12.75 -5.34
C LEU A 505 -17.98 -14.01 -4.57
N GLN A 506 -18.51 -15.15 -5.02
CA GLN A 506 -18.05 -16.45 -4.52
C GLN A 506 -16.60 -16.63 -4.96
N LEU A 507 -15.67 -16.36 -4.04
CA LEU A 507 -14.28 -16.73 -4.20
C LEU A 507 -14.18 -18.23 -4.49
N SER A 508 -13.26 -18.60 -5.37
CA SER A 508 -12.88 -20.00 -5.53
C SER A 508 -12.40 -20.57 -4.19
N ARG A 509 -12.43 -21.89 -4.02
CA ARG A 509 -11.91 -22.51 -2.79
C ARG A 509 -10.44 -22.12 -2.58
N GLU A 510 -9.69 -22.09 -3.67
CA GLU A 510 -8.29 -21.73 -3.76
C GLU A 510 -8.04 -20.28 -3.32
N ASP A 511 -8.87 -19.33 -3.75
CA ASP A 511 -8.78 -17.93 -3.30
C ASP A 511 -9.17 -17.76 -1.83
N GLN A 512 -10.13 -18.55 -1.33
CA GLN A 512 -10.49 -18.56 0.09
C GLN A 512 -9.33 -19.06 0.95
N GLU A 513 -8.71 -20.18 0.56
CA GLU A 513 -7.54 -20.75 1.23
C GLU A 513 -6.37 -19.73 1.24
N LEU A 514 -6.07 -19.09 0.10
CA LEU A 514 -5.05 -18.05 0.02
C LEU A 514 -5.41 -16.81 0.87
N SER A 515 -6.65 -16.35 0.86
CA SER A 515 -7.11 -15.20 1.66
C SER A 515 -6.93 -15.43 3.16
N GLU A 516 -7.37 -16.59 3.65
CA GLU A 516 -7.16 -16.97 5.05
C GLU A 516 -5.67 -16.99 5.39
N LEU A 517 -4.86 -17.58 4.52
CA LEU A 517 -3.43 -17.73 4.74
C LEU A 517 -2.69 -16.39 4.77
N PHE A 518 -3.02 -15.46 3.88
CA PHE A 518 -2.43 -14.12 3.84
C PHE A 518 -2.80 -13.32 5.10
N THR A 519 -4.07 -13.39 5.52
CA THR A 519 -4.54 -12.76 6.76
C THR A 519 -3.85 -13.33 7.99
N ARG A 520 -3.76 -14.66 8.08
CA ARG A 520 -3.04 -15.35 9.17
C ARG A 520 -1.56 -14.98 9.20
N SER A 521 -0.96 -14.78 8.03
CA SER A 521 0.44 -14.38 7.93
C SER A 521 0.66 -12.98 8.50
N LEU A 522 -0.23 -12.02 8.21
CA LEU A 522 -0.20 -10.68 8.82
C LEU A 522 -0.30 -10.76 10.35
N VAL A 523 -1.28 -11.52 10.86
CA VAL A 523 -1.48 -11.70 12.30
C VAL A 523 -0.23 -12.33 12.94
N ASN A 524 0.31 -13.40 12.36
CA ASN A 524 1.48 -14.07 12.92
C ASN A 524 2.74 -13.18 12.86
N PHE A 525 2.88 -12.39 11.79
CA PHE A 525 3.95 -11.41 11.67
C PHE A 525 3.89 -10.38 12.79
N ALA A 526 2.70 -9.85 13.11
CA ALA A 526 2.53 -8.92 14.23
C ALA A 526 2.88 -9.52 15.60
N TYR A 527 2.76 -10.84 15.76
CA TYR A 527 3.14 -11.53 16.99
C TYR A 527 4.64 -11.84 17.08
N THR A 528 5.26 -12.20 15.97
CA THR A 528 6.55 -12.93 15.98
C THR A 528 7.65 -12.28 15.13
N GLY A 529 7.28 -11.44 14.16
CA GLY A 529 8.18 -10.97 13.11
C GLY A 529 8.45 -11.98 12.00
N HIS A 530 7.71 -13.09 12.00
CA HIS A 530 7.73 -14.12 10.98
C HIS A 530 6.31 -14.26 10.39
N PRO A 531 6.12 -14.41 9.07
CA PRO A 531 4.78 -14.58 8.51
C PRO A 531 4.17 -15.96 8.81
N LEU A 532 4.99 -17.01 8.99
CA LEU A 532 4.49 -18.36 9.22
C LEU A 532 4.34 -18.73 10.70
N SER A 533 3.20 -19.33 11.04
CA SER A 533 2.86 -19.94 12.33
C SER A 533 3.37 -21.38 12.40
N GLN A 534 3.84 -21.80 13.58
CA GLN A 534 4.19 -23.21 13.84
C GLN A 534 2.98 -24.08 14.23
N SER A 535 1.74 -23.55 14.15
CA SER A 535 0.53 -24.30 14.46
C SER A 535 0.24 -25.31 13.35
N LYS A 536 -0.19 -26.53 13.74
CA LYS A 536 -0.51 -27.65 12.83
C LYS A 536 -1.62 -27.36 11.80
N GLU A 537 -2.29 -26.20 11.90
CA GLU A 537 -3.39 -25.76 11.04
C GLU A 537 -2.92 -24.88 9.87
N GLN A 538 -1.70 -24.34 9.90
CA GLN A 538 -1.03 -23.84 8.70
C GLN A 538 -0.27 -25.01 8.05
N THR A 539 -0.99 -25.81 7.26
CA THR A 539 -0.38 -26.84 6.40
C THR A 539 0.00 -26.29 5.02
N GLN A 540 -0.14 -24.98 4.79
CA GLN A 540 0.09 -24.28 3.52
C GLN A 540 1.00 -23.04 3.77
N PHE A 541 2.03 -22.81 2.94
CA PHE A 541 3.37 -22.24 3.21
C PHE A 541 4.34 -23.13 4.04
N GLU A 542 5.17 -23.94 3.37
CA GLU A 542 6.17 -24.83 4.00
C GLU A 542 7.32 -23.98 4.55
N GLU A 543 7.74 -22.96 3.81
CA GLU A 543 8.78 -22.00 4.16
C GLU A 543 8.44 -20.62 3.59
N TRP A 544 8.86 -19.55 4.28
CA TRP A 544 8.92 -18.19 3.75
C TRP A 544 10.27 -17.61 4.20
N PRO A 545 11.34 -17.90 3.45
CA PRO A 545 12.70 -17.64 3.87
C PRO A 545 12.99 -16.14 3.95
N GLU A 546 13.98 -15.80 4.78
CA GLU A 546 14.58 -14.47 4.77
C GLU A 546 15.21 -14.21 3.40
N SER A 547 15.04 -13.00 2.87
CA SER A 547 15.42 -12.71 1.50
C SER A 547 16.90 -12.52 1.29
N TYR A 548 17.61 -12.13 2.33
CA TYR A 548 19.05 -11.85 2.29
C TYR A 548 19.78 -12.70 3.33
N GLY A 549 20.92 -13.27 2.93
CA GLY A 549 21.81 -13.96 3.85
C GLY A 549 22.59 -13.01 4.77
N ILE A 550 23.61 -13.55 5.43
CA ILE A 550 24.61 -12.72 6.11
C ILE A 550 25.37 -11.96 5.02
N VAL A 551 25.17 -10.65 4.96
CA VAL A 551 25.90 -9.76 4.05
C VAL A 551 27.30 -9.62 4.66
N GLY A 552 28.13 -10.65 4.45
CA GLY A 552 29.48 -10.71 4.98
C GLY A 552 30.23 -9.40 4.71
N ALA A 553 31.15 -9.03 5.60
CA ALA A 553 31.82 -7.71 5.72
C ALA A 553 32.63 -7.21 4.50
N ARG A 554 32.15 -7.38 3.27
CA ARG A 554 32.64 -6.70 2.07
C ARG A 554 31.93 -5.36 2.02
N GLU A 555 32.63 -4.32 2.48
CA GLU A 555 32.11 -2.95 2.53
C GLU A 555 31.61 -2.45 1.15
N ASP A 556 32.14 -3.02 0.05
CA ASP A 556 31.97 -2.54 -1.33
C ASP A 556 30.72 -3.08 -2.07
N ASP A 557 30.00 -4.08 -1.55
CA ASP A 557 28.82 -4.62 -2.26
C ASP A 557 27.60 -3.71 -2.05
N GLU A 558 27.30 -2.88 -3.06
CA GLU A 558 26.13 -1.97 -3.09
C GLU A 558 24.83 -2.64 -3.51
N VAL A 559 24.86 -3.89 -3.99
CA VAL A 559 23.68 -4.64 -4.48
C VAL A 559 23.71 -6.09 -4.00
N PRO A 560 22.55 -6.75 -3.83
CA PRO A 560 22.48 -8.17 -3.48
C PRO A 560 22.93 -9.06 -4.66
N ARG A 561 23.59 -10.18 -4.35
CA ARG A 561 24.02 -11.21 -5.34
C ARG A 561 23.23 -12.52 -5.26
N GLU A 562 22.49 -12.69 -4.18
CA GLU A 562 21.57 -13.80 -3.94
C GLU A 562 20.28 -13.23 -3.33
N LEU A 563 19.16 -13.88 -3.62
CA LEU A 563 17.85 -13.44 -3.18
C LEU A 563 16.91 -14.62 -3.00
N ASN A 564 16.21 -14.66 -1.86
CA ASN A 564 15.03 -15.51 -1.72
C ASN A 564 13.75 -14.67 -1.89
N ILE A 565 12.84 -15.12 -2.74
CA ILE A 565 11.53 -14.50 -2.95
C ILE A 565 10.47 -15.58 -2.73
N GLU A 566 9.46 -15.29 -1.91
CA GLU A 566 8.27 -16.14 -1.82
C GLU A 566 7.32 -15.80 -2.96
N VAL A 567 7.09 -16.73 -3.88
CA VAL A 567 6.08 -16.53 -4.93
C VAL A 567 4.76 -17.09 -4.42
N ILE A 568 3.72 -16.26 -4.43
CA ILE A 568 2.44 -16.56 -3.80
C ILE A 568 1.38 -16.76 -4.88
N GLY A 569 0.90 -18.00 -5.00
CA GLY A 569 -0.14 -18.39 -5.95
C GLY A 569 0.32 -18.41 -7.42
N GLY A 570 -0.67 -18.38 -8.30
CA GLY A 570 -0.45 -18.49 -9.74
C GLY A 570 -0.36 -19.94 -10.22
N PRO A 571 -0.13 -20.16 -11.51
CA PRO A 571 -0.32 -21.47 -12.13
C PRO A 571 0.65 -22.57 -11.69
N TYR A 572 1.79 -22.18 -11.12
CA TYR A 572 2.78 -23.10 -10.57
C TYR A 572 2.67 -23.22 -9.06
N GLY A 573 1.62 -22.66 -8.46
CA GLY A 573 1.44 -22.67 -7.02
C GLY A 573 2.43 -21.76 -6.28
N THR A 574 2.46 -21.99 -4.96
CA THR A 574 3.14 -21.17 -3.96
C THR A 574 4.41 -21.84 -3.47
N GLY A 575 5.46 -21.05 -3.27
CA GLY A 575 6.74 -21.51 -2.77
C GLY A 575 7.89 -20.53 -3.00
N SER A 576 9.01 -20.83 -2.35
CA SER A 576 10.20 -19.99 -2.38
C SER A 576 11.08 -20.24 -3.60
N VAL A 577 11.62 -19.15 -4.16
CA VAL A 577 12.59 -19.17 -5.25
C VAL A 577 13.89 -18.56 -4.75
N HIS A 578 14.99 -19.29 -4.93
CA HIS A 578 16.34 -18.81 -4.66
C HIS A 578 17.04 -18.42 -5.97
N LEU A 579 17.39 -17.14 -6.10
CA LEU A 579 18.07 -16.57 -7.26
C LEU A 579 19.52 -16.23 -6.92
N THR A 580 20.43 -16.42 -7.89
CA THR A 580 21.85 -16.02 -7.77
C THR A 580 22.31 -15.27 -9.03
N GLU A 581 23.21 -14.30 -8.86
CA GLU A 581 23.74 -13.47 -9.96
C GLU A 581 24.45 -14.29 -11.06
N GLN A 582 25.01 -15.46 -10.71
CA GLN A 582 25.80 -16.31 -11.60
C GLN A 582 24.99 -17.37 -12.35
N ALA A 583 23.66 -17.41 -12.20
CA ALA A 583 22.83 -18.30 -13.00
C ALA A 583 22.96 -17.89 -14.47
N ASP A 584 23.87 -18.55 -15.17
CA ASP A 584 23.99 -18.51 -16.60
C ASP A 584 22.64 -18.95 -17.16
N GLY A 585 22.05 -18.11 -18.02
CA GLY A 585 20.86 -18.45 -18.81
C GLY A 585 21.12 -19.56 -19.83
N GLY A 586 21.89 -20.57 -19.45
CA GLY A 586 22.13 -21.79 -20.17
C GLY A 586 20.81 -22.55 -20.28
N MET A 587 20.10 -22.30 -21.38
CA MET A 587 19.20 -23.29 -21.93
C MET A 587 19.93 -24.63 -21.97
N THR A 588 19.44 -25.63 -21.26
CA THR A 588 19.51 -27.00 -21.77
C THR A 588 18.44 -27.13 -22.85
N PRO A 589 18.80 -27.24 -24.14
CA PRO A 589 17.82 -27.45 -25.19
C PRO A 589 17.53 -28.93 -25.25
N GLU A 590 16.49 -29.39 -24.57
CA GLU A 590 15.79 -30.65 -24.90
C GLU A 590 14.50 -30.83 -24.08
N VAL A 591 13.60 -29.86 -24.11
CA VAL A 591 12.17 -30.15 -24.03
C VAL A 591 11.45 -29.22 -25.01
N GLU A 592 11.24 -29.70 -26.24
CA GLU A 592 10.13 -29.21 -27.07
C GLU A 592 8.83 -29.52 -26.33
N MET A 593 8.34 -28.57 -25.52
CA MET A 593 6.95 -28.53 -25.12
C MET A 593 6.47 -27.08 -25.10
N MET A 594 6.02 -26.61 -26.27
CA MET A 594 4.89 -25.68 -26.26
C MET A 594 3.71 -26.38 -25.56
N GLN A 595 3.43 -26.03 -24.30
CA GLN A 595 2.12 -26.07 -23.61
C GLN A 595 2.31 -25.67 -22.14
N GLN A 596 1.49 -24.83 -21.51
CA GLN A 596 0.03 -24.85 -21.54
C GLN A 596 -0.60 -23.46 -21.35
N VAL A 597 -1.69 -23.22 -22.08
CA VAL A 597 -2.64 -22.12 -21.87
C VAL A 597 -3.46 -22.50 -20.63
N LEU A 598 -3.20 -21.84 -19.50
CA LEU A 598 -3.94 -22.06 -18.26
C LEU A 598 -5.31 -21.37 -18.37
N ALA A 599 -6.37 -22.14 -18.13
CA ALA A 599 -7.74 -21.65 -18.06
C ALA A 599 -8.08 -21.27 -16.61
N ASP A 600 -9.01 -20.33 -16.44
CA ASP A 600 -9.68 -20.13 -15.14
C ASP A 600 -10.40 -21.44 -14.73
N PRO A 601 -10.20 -21.94 -13.50
CA PRO A 601 -9.46 -21.34 -12.38
C PRO A 601 -8.00 -21.82 -12.24
N VAL A 602 -7.14 -20.92 -11.75
CA VAL A 602 -5.78 -21.21 -11.28
C VAL A 602 -5.82 -22.00 -9.97
N HIS A 603 -5.15 -23.15 -9.90
CA HIS A 603 -5.11 -23.96 -8.69
C HIS A 603 -4.13 -23.38 -7.64
N PHE A 604 -4.62 -23.12 -6.43
CA PHE A 604 -3.78 -22.85 -5.27
C PHE A 604 -3.24 -24.17 -4.70
N GLY A 605 -1.92 -24.29 -4.61
CA GLY A 605 -1.22 -25.46 -4.10
C GLY A 605 0.27 -25.19 -3.98
N TYR A 606 1.02 -26.11 -3.37
CA TYR A 606 2.48 -26.00 -3.32
C TYR A 606 3.13 -26.31 -4.66
N MET A 607 4.27 -25.67 -4.90
CA MET A 607 5.17 -26.09 -5.97
C MET A 607 5.64 -27.53 -5.73
N ASP A 608 5.28 -28.44 -6.62
CA ASP A 608 6.01 -29.70 -6.73
C ASP A 608 7.39 -29.45 -7.39
N SER A 609 8.21 -30.49 -7.51
CA SER A 609 9.56 -30.34 -8.07
C SER A 609 9.57 -29.78 -9.50
N PHE A 610 8.53 -30.06 -10.29
CA PHE A 610 8.42 -29.55 -11.66
C PHE A 610 7.99 -28.08 -11.65
N HIS A 611 6.96 -27.74 -10.88
CA HIS A 611 6.51 -26.36 -10.72
C HIS A 611 7.57 -25.44 -10.10
N ALA A 612 8.37 -25.94 -9.14
CA ALA A 612 9.49 -25.20 -8.58
C ALA A 612 10.57 -24.91 -9.63
N TYR A 613 10.84 -25.86 -10.53
CA TYR A 613 11.76 -25.66 -11.65
C TYR A 613 11.22 -24.60 -12.63
N GLU A 614 9.97 -24.72 -13.07
CA GLU A 614 9.36 -23.75 -13.99
C GLU A 614 9.27 -22.34 -13.38
N ARG A 615 8.92 -22.24 -12.10
CA ARG A 615 8.88 -20.93 -11.43
C ARG A 615 10.27 -20.32 -11.34
N ARG A 616 11.28 -21.10 -10.95
CA ARG A 616 12.67 -20.64 -10.93
C ARG A 616 13.09 -20.13 -12.31
N ARG A 617 12.81 -20.90 -13.37
CA ARG A 617 13.08 -20.48 -14.76
C ARG A 617 12.41 -19.14 -15.09
N GLN A 618 11.14 -18.95 -14.73
CA GLN A 618 10.43 -17.70 -14.97
C GLN A 618 11.08 -16.51 -14.23
N MET A 619 11.41 -16.68 -12.94
CA MET A 619 12.07 -15.63 -12.16
C MET A 619 13.48 -15.31 -12.66
N GLU A 620 14.23 -16.30 -13.12
CA GLU A 620 15.54 -16.10 -13.77
C GLU A 620 15.41 -15.32 -15.09
N GLN A 621 14.37 -15.59 -15.88
CA GLN A 621 14.06 -14.82 -17.10
C GLN A 621 13.71 -13.36 -16.83
N GLU A 622 13.27 -13.02 -15.61
CA GLU A 622 13.05 -11.64 -15.22
C GLU A 622 14.36 -10.85 -15.12
N LYS A 623 15.53 -11.48 -15.01
CA LYS A 623 16.84 -10.81 -14.96
C LYS A 623 16.87 -9.70 -13.89
N LEU A 624 16.26 -9.94 -12.72
CA LEU A 624 16.05 -8.93 -11.68
C LEU A 624 17.35 -8.23 -11.25
N PHE A 625 18.46 -8.95 -11.10
CA PHE A 625 19.75 -8.35 -10.74
C PHE A 625 20.22 -7.32 -11.79
N GLU A 626 20.17 -7.66 -13.08
CA GLU A 626 20.60 -6.74 -14.16
C GLU A 626 19.65 -5.54 -14.28
N ARG A 627 18.33 -5.79 -14.28
CA ARG A 627 17.30 -4.75 -14.41
C ARG A 627 17.33 -3.79 -13.23
N CYS A 628 17.38 -4.30 -12.00
CA CYS A 628 17.42 -3.47 -10.80
C CYS A 628 18.75 -2.75 -10.62
N ALA A 629 19.89 -3.36 -10.98
CA ALA A 629 21.16 -2.62 -11.00
C ALA A 629 21.09 -1.40 -11.94
N TYR A 630 20.50 -1.57 -13.13
CA TYR A 630 20.33 -0.45 -14.05
C TYR A 630 19.32 0.59 -13.52
N ILE A 631 18.14 0.18 -13.06
CA ILE A 631 17.13 1.10 -12.49
C ILE A 631 17.71 1.88 -11.30
N ASN A 632 18.41 1.22 -10.39
CA ASN A 632 19.01 1.88 -9.22
C ASN A 632 20.14 2.85 -9.62
N SER A 633 20.84 2.59 -10.72
CA SER A 633 21.81 3.54 -11.31
C SER A 633 21.16 4.81 -11.85
N LEU A 634 19.85 4.77 -12.13
CA LEU A 634 19.06 5.90 -12.60
C LEU A 634 18.47 6.74 -11.46
N ALA A 635 18.69 6.39 -10.19
CA ALA A 635 18.05 7.07 -9.04
C ALA A 635 18.19 8.60 -9.08
N GLU A 636 19.35 9.11 -9.52
CA GLU A 636 19.53 10.56 -9.70
C GLU A 636 18.57 11.18 -10.73
N THR A 637 18.31 10.46 -11.82
CA THR A 637 17.40 10.87 -12.89
C THR A 637 15.93 10.60 -12.55
N LEU A 638 15.65 9.58 -11.74
CA LEU A 638 14.29 9.17 -11.36
C LEU A 638 13.68 10.05 -10.25
N ASP A 639 14.51 10.63 -9.39
CA ASP A 639 14.05 11.45 -8.25
C ASP A 639 13.96 12.96 -8.57
N VAL A 640 14.29 13.38 -9.80
CA VAL A 640 14.38 14.80 -10.24
C VAL A 640 13.23 15.18 -11.11
#